data_AF-A0A3M2DI52-F1
#
_entry.id   AF-A0A3M2DI52-F1
#
_cell.length_a   1.000
_cell.length_b   1.000
_cell.length_c   1.000
_cell.angle_alpha   90.00
_cell.angle_beta   90.00
_cell.angle_gamma   90.00
#
_symmetry.space_group_name_H-M   'P 1'
#
loop_
_entity.id
_entity.type
_entity.pdbx_description
1 polymer ?
#
loop_
_entity_poly.entity_id
_entity_poly.type
_entity_poly.pdbx_seq_one_letter_code
_entity_poly.pdbx_strand_id
1 'polypeptide(L)'
;MEIAIFEQEKDGMRASEVNVDLTGNPFVDTGLAVLAALAGLDDIRTLTVDAVTKVHGDGSQLASWNSQLKNFTMIFTKNSLLTNPSMKDSDLRVRIYVDILHGLLSDIGREGLSRRCEACGAARSVDFNSLCRRALKGRGVKEQVRFVGRDWFPLSGSLGSDAQALPAASRPVHLCATCLFAVHYLPLGMILLEGRLAVFQSTSVELWYELVRDIVIEVQSRIKADNYATIGAKEGSRAVAKRLLALFERLQGAARFGDIPQGTTLQVWRFTNSGASPECKIQEIPNPALVFLWGAVRQGLRQEVESLIDHERKKESFFRCITERRDYFGLYPRGKRQGASPKLFTLYQTQVCGRSPHALVTARNLARQLKQGLTPRDLKRLQREEAFFDGAARNQVRRLMTQLAEEGKFSHTDYLELFPLREDGPGIHVSCDGWNIIRYYLHHSDAFEPPSDGRLATATNPDSKLTMLQYYALIIFQHYQGERGLDRFRKEALGRLGRSGSGIRWLRGQFLVLGEEDSNFTYGGWEALCKNDRGQFVISELLFQMRLLWSEWIRGEGPAAVAPTVPQKSGLPMSVERRLRTTFSQYVERRGLDRFHRDVLLRLRRRELGILWFKRQLTRKEDEGSTKGPISEDEWEDFLKDEEGRSCAEERLFQMHLVLANLYQQANKP
;
A
#
# COMPACT_ATOMS: atom_id res chain seq x y z
N MET A 1 -45.83 3.62 -22.33
CA MET A 1 -47.12 3.70 -21.62
C MET A 1 -46.93 3.54 -20.11
N GLU A 2 -46.04 2.66 -19.64
CA GLU A 2 -45.68 2.55 -18.21
C GLU A 2 -44.94 3.78 -17.62
N ILE A 3 -44.23 4.56 -18.45
CA ILE A 3 -43.59 5.84 -18.02
C ILE A 3 -44.65 6.92 -17.70
N ALA A 4 -45.80 6.90 -18.39
CA ALA A 4 -46.86 7.89 -18.18
C ALA A 4 -47.71 7.59 -16.93
N ILE A 5 -47.76 6.33 -16.50
CA ILE A 5 -48.47 5.91 -15.28
C ILE A 5 -47.65 6.30 -14.04
N PHE A 6 -46.31 6.27 -14.12
CA PHE A 6 -45.42 6.72 -13.04
C PHE A 6 -45.42 8.24 -12.83
N GLU A 7 -45.71 9.03 -13.87
CA GLU A 7 -45.86 10.49 -13.76
C GLU A 7 -47.22 10.89 -13.17
N GLN A 8 -48.29 10.12 -13.41
CA GLN A 8 -49.62 10.41 -12.86
C GLN A 8 -49.78 10.09 -11.38
N GLU A 9 -49.02 9.14 -10.81
CA GLU A 9 -49.05 8.87 -9.36
C GLU A 9 -48.36 9.96 -8.52
N LYS A 10 -47.51 10.82 -9.11
CA LYS A 10 -46.88 11.96 -8.42
C LYS A 10 -47.80 13.16 -8.23
N ASP A 11 -48.85 13.31 -9.04
CA ASP A 11 -49.78 14.44 -8.97
C ASP A 11 -50.82 14.31 -7.83
N GLY A 12 -50.87 13.16 -7.15
CA GLY A 12 -51.76 12.89 -6.01
C GLY A 12 -51.12 12.99 -4.62
N MET A 13 -49.79 13.03 -4.50
CA MET A 13 -49.11 13.21 -3.21
C MET A 13 -49.21 14.68 -2.78
N ARG A 14 -49.65 14.93 -1.54
CA ARG A 14 -49.55 16.28 -0.95
C ARG A 14 -48.09 16.72 -1.02
N ALA A 15 -47.84 17.95 -1.49
CA ALA A 15 -46.49 18.52 -1.61
C ALA A 15 -45.63 18.45 -0.32
N SER A 16 -46.24 18.15 0.83
CA SER A 16 -45.63 17.92 2.14
C SER A 16 -44.87 16.59 2.29
N GLU A 17 -45.04 15.61 1.40
CA GLU A 17 -44.41 14.27 1.50
C GLU A 17 -43.30 14.02 0.46
N VAL A 18 -42.89 15.06 -0.28
CA VAL A 18 -41.81 14.93 -1.27
C VAL A 18 -40.46 14.78 -0.56
N ASN A 19 -39.83 13.61 -0.72
CA ASN A 19 -38.46 13.38 -0.28
C ASN A 19 -37.49 14.28 -1.05
N VAL A 20 -36.48 14.78 -0.35
CA VAL A 20 -35.39 15.55 -0.93
C VAL A 20 -34.23 14.62 -1.23
N ASP A 21 -34.04 14.31 -2.51
CA ASP A 21 -32.98 13.41 -2.97
C ASP A 21 -31.59 14.05 -2.87
N LEU A 22 -30.58 13.20 -2.62
CA LEU A 22 -29.18 13.60 -2.73
C LEU A 22 -28.81 13.85 -4.19
N THR A 23 -27.93 14.81 -4.40
CA THR A 23 -27.64 15.39 -5.71
C THR A 23 -26.31 14.92 -6.31
N GLY A 24 -25.44 14.35 -5.48
CA GLY A 24 -24.06 14.03 -5.85
C GLY A 24 -23.12 15.24 -5.80
N ASN A 25 -23.65 16.46 -5.60
CA ASN A 25 -22.85 17.65 -5.42
C ASN A 25 -22.47 17.82 -3.93
N PRO A 26 -21.17 17.85 -3.58
CA PRO A 26 -20.73 17.82 -2.18
C PRO A 26 -21.17 19.06 -1.38
N PHE A 27 -21.37 20.21 -2.03
CA PHE A 27 -21.84 21.43 -1.36
C PHE A 27 -23.34 21.36 -1.05
N VAL A 28 -24.13 20.92 -2.03
CA VAL A 28 -25.58 20.79 -1.86
C VAL A 28 -25.88 19.69 -0.84
N ASP A 29 -25.28 18.52 -1.01
CA ASP A 29 -25.53 17.37 -0.15
C ASP A 29 -25.12 17.64 1.30
N THR A 30 -24.02 18.38 1.53
CA THR A 30 -23.66 18.82 2.89
C THR A 30 -24.70 19.78 3.46
N GLY A 31 -25.24 20.70 2.67
CA GLY A 31 -26.34 21.57 3.08
C GLY A 31 -27.60 20.80 3.46
N LEU A 32 -27.96 19.77 2.67
CA LEU A 32 -29.07 18.87 2.96
C LEU A 32 -28.82 18.05 4.24
N ALA A 33 -27.58 17.59 4.45
CA ALA A 33 -27.20 16.89 5.67
C ALA A 33 -27.30 17.78 6.91
N VAL A 34 -26.94 19.06 6.80
CA VAL A 34 -27.16 20.04 7.87
C VAL A 34 -28.65 20.16 8.18
N LEU A 35 -29.49 20.33 7.16
CA LEU A 35 -30.95 20.42 7.33
C LEU A 35 -31.51 19.18 8.03
N ALA A 36 -31.11 17.98 7.60
CA ALA A 36 -31.53 16.73 8.23
C ALA A 36 -31.08 16.62 9.69
N ALA A 37 -29.83 17.02 10.00
CA ALA A 37 -29.32 17.04 11.37
C ALA A 37 -30.08 18.04 12.26
N LEU A 38 -30.38 19.23 11.75
CA LEU A 38 -31.19 20.24 12.45
C LEU A 38 -32.64 19.78 12.67
N ALA A 39 -33.18 18.98 11.75
CA ALA A 39 -34.48 18.35 11.89
C ALA A 39 -34.48 17.16 12.88
N GLY A 40 -33.32 16.75 13.39
CA GLY A 40 -33.18 15.61 14.30
C GLY A 40 -33.43 14.26 13.63
N LEU A 41 -33.24 14.16 12.32
CA LEU A 41 -33.43 12.90 11.58
C LEU A 41 -32.27 11.95 11.82
N ASP A 42 -32.57 10.64 11.89
CA ASP A 42 -31.53 9.61 12.00
C ASP A 42 -30.95 9.17 10.66
N ASP A 43 -31.71 9.35 9.58
CA ASP A 43 -31.31 9.04 8.21
C ASP A 43 -31.66 10.21 7.28
N ILE A 44 -30.66 10.74 6.59
CA ILE A 44 -30.81 11.84 5.63
C ILE A 44 -31.79 11.50 4.49
N ARG A 45 -31.94 10.22 4.12
CA ARG A 45 -32.87 9.78 3.06
C ARG A 45 -34.34 10.01 3.42
N THR A 46 -34.62 10.31 4.69
CA THR A 46 -35.97 10.63 5.19
C THR A 46 -36.27 12.13 5.20
N LEU A 47 -35.35 12.97 4.71
CA LEU A 47 -35.53 14.41 4.65
C LEU A 47 -36.64 14.78 3.66
N THR A 48 -37.68 15.45 4.16
CA THR A 48 -38.79 15.96 3.35
C THR A 48 -38.78 17.48 3.26
N VAL A 49 -39.49 18.05 2.27
CA VAL A 49 -39.69 19.51 2.17
C VAL A 49 -40.39 20.08 3.42
N ASP A 50 -41.29 19.33 4.06
CA ASP A 50 -41.93 19.73 5.32
C ASP A 50 -40.91 19.83 6.47
N ALA A 51 -40.02 18.85 6.62
CA ALA A 51 -38.95 18.91 7.62
C ALA A 51 -38.01 20.11 7.37
N VAL A 52 -37.66 20.38 6.11
CA VAL A 52 -36.88 21.56 5.72
C VAL A 52 -37.62 22.85 6.10
N THR A 53 -38.92 22.92 5.84
CA THR A 53 -39.75 24.09 6.15
C THR A 53 -39.81 24.34 7.67
N LYS A 54 -39.97 23.28 8.47
CA LYS A 54 -39.95 23.36 9.94
C LYS A 54 -38.61 23.85 10.48
N VAL A 55 -37.50 23.34 9.94
CA VAL A 55 -36.15 23.79 10.31
C VAL A 55 -35.91 25.25 9.91
N HIS A 56 -36.40 25.66 8.74
CA HIS A 56 -36.23 27.01 8.25
C HIS A 56 -37.00 28.04 9.08
N GLY A 57 -38.24 27.73 9.45
CA GLY A 57 -39.14 28.67 10.12
C GLY A 57 -39.29 29.95 9.28
N ASP A 58 -39.07 31.10 9.92
CA ASP A 58 -39.08 32.41 9.26
C ASP A 58 -37.71 32.83 8.68
N GLY A 59 -36.70 31.95 8.73
CA GLY A 59 -35.36 32.19 8.17
C GLY A 59 -34.51 33.19 8.96
N SER A 60 -35.08 33.90 9.93
CA SER A 60 -34.37 34.92 10.74
C SER A 60 -33.23 34.30 11.55
N GLN A 61 -33.46 33.10 12.08
CA GLN A 61 -32.45 32.39 12.87
C GLN A 61 -31.22 32.00 12.03
N LEU A 62 -31.43 31.48 10.82
CA LEU A 62 -30.34 31.16 9.90
C LEU A 62 -29.58 32.43 9.49
N ALA A 63 -30.30 33.50 9.17
CA ALA A 63 -29.68 34.77 8.80
C ALA A 63 -28.83 35.34 9.95
N SER A 64 -29.30 35.24 11.19
CA SER A 64 -28.55 35.61 12.39
C SER A 64 -27.27 34.79 12.51
N TRP A 65 -27.34 33.46 12.42
CA TRP A 65 -26.14 32.61 12.47
C TRP A 65 -25.15 32.94 11.35
N ASN A 66 -25.62 32.99 10.11
CA ASN A 66 -24.79 33.24 8.93
C ASN A 66 -24.11 34.62 8.95
N SER A 67 -24.76 35.64 9.55
CA SER A 67 -24.18 36.97 9.69
C SER A 67 -22.98 37.03 10.64
N GLN A 68 -22.89 36.09 11.59
CA GLN A 68 -21.88 36.07 12.64
C GLN A 68 -20.77 35.04 12.40
N LEU A 69 -21.10 33.93 11.72
CA LEU A 69 -20.15 32.86 11.41
C LEU A 69 -19.02 33.34 10.48
N LYS A 70 -17.77 33.19 10.94
CA LYS A 70 -16.59 33.69 10.21
C LYS A 70 -16.39 33.02 8.84
N ASN A 71 -16.78 31.75 8.70
CA ASN A 71 -16.70 31.03 7.42
C ASN A 71 -17.71 31.51 6.38
N PHE A 72 -18.77 32.25 6.73
CA PHE A 72 -19.77 32.72 5.77
C PHE A 72 -19.13 33.52 4.62
N THR A 73 -18.26 34.47 4.95
CA THR A 73 -17.54 35.28 3.95
C THR A 73 -16.49 34.49 3.16
N MET A 74 -16.03 33.35 3.68
CA MET A 74 -15.14 32.42 2.98
C MET A 74 -15.91 31.56 1.96
N ILE A 75 -17.20 31.31 2.21
CA ILE A 75 -18.11 30.57 1.33
C ILE A 75 -18.69 31.49 0.25
N PHE A 76 -19.23 32.66 0.63
CA PHE A 76 -20.00 33.54 -0.25
C PHE A 76 -19.34 34.89 -0.55
N THR A 77 -18.04 35.04 -0.25
CA THR A 77 -17.30 36.31 -0.38
C THR A 77 -17.83 37.44 0.53
N LYS A 78 -17.06 38.53 0.64
CA LYS A 78 -17.50 39.73 1.38
C LYS A 78 -18.62 40.50 0.67
N ASN A 79 -18.83 40.27 -0.63
CA ASN A 79 -19.83 40.98 -1.43
C ASN A 79 -21.24 40.37 -1.32
N SER A 80 -21.40 39.24 -0.63
CA SER A 80 -22.68 38.61 -0.36
C SER A 80 -23.62 39.51 0.42
N LEU A 81 -24.93 39.33 0.18
CA LEU A 81 -25.98 40.23 0.66
C LEU A 81 -25.91 40.49 2.18
N LEU A 82 -25.62 39.47 2.99
CA LEU A 82 -25.56 39.62 4.45
C LEU A 82 -24.37 40.48 4.92
N THR A 83 -23.23 40.41 4.22
CA THR A 83 -21.97 41.04 4.66
C THR A 83 -21.51 42.18 3.74
N ASN A 84 -22.31 42.55 2.74
CA ASN A 84 -21.92 43.52 1.72
C ASN A 84 -21.63 44.90 2.35
N PRO A 85 -20.39 45.41 2.28
CA PRO A 85 -20.01 46.68 2.91
C PRO A 85 -20.67 47.89 2.24
N SER A 86 -21.15 47.78 0.99
CA SER A 86 -21.78 48.88 0.25
C SER A 86 -23.23 49.13 0.68
N MET A 87 -23.89 48.18 1.34
CA MET A 87 -25.22 48.35 1.90
C MET A 87 -25.08 48.58 3.41
N LYS A 88 -25.26 49.81 3.91
CA LYS A 88 -24.98 50.14 5.33
C LYS A 88 -26.01 49.55 6.31
N ASP A 89 -27.29 49.51 5.92
CA ASP A 89 -28.38 49.03 6.77
C ASP A 89 -28.35 47.50 6.92
N SER A 90 -27.97 47.02 8.11
CA SER A 90 -27.89 45.58 8.43
C SER A 90 -29.25 44.89 8.44
N ASP A 91 -30.26 45.55 8.99
CA ASP A 91 -31.58 44.95 9.21
C ASP A 91 -32.32 44.82 7.89
N LEU A 92 -32.11 45.78 6.98
CA LEU A 92 -32.57 45.67 5.61
C LEU A 92 -31.88 44.53 4.85
N ARG A 93 -30.55 44.36 4.99
CA ARG A 93 -29.81 43.24 4.37
C ARG A 93 -30.34 41.88 4.84
N VAL A 94 -30.55 41.73 6.15
CA VAL A 94 -31.10 40.51 6.76
C VAL A 94 -32.50 40.22 6.23
N ARG A 95 -33.40 41.21 6.23
CA ARG A 95 -34.77 41.04 5.72
C ARG A 95 -34.80 40.60 4.25
N ILE A 96 -34.03 41.25 3.38
CA ILE A 96 -33.97 40.87 1.96
C ILE A 96 -33.41 39.44 1.80
N TYR A 97 -32.38 39.09 2.56
CA TYR A 97 -31.81 37.74 2.52
C TYR A 97 -32.83 36.68 2.93
N VAL A 98 -33.56 36.92 4.02
CA VAL A 98 -34.63 36.03 4.49
C VAL A 98 -35.72 35.84 3.45
N ASP A 99 -36.19 36.92 2.80
CA ASP A 99 -37.24 36.82 1.78
C ASP A 99 -36.79 36.05 0.54
N ILE A 100 -35.51 36.19 0.15
CA ILE A 100 -34.96 35.40 -0.95
C ILE A 100 -34.95 33.93 -0.58
N LEU A 101 -34.49 33.56 0.63
CA LEU A 101 -34.51 32.17 1.09
C LEU A 101 -35.93 31.60 1.19
N HIS A 102 -36.90 32.37 1.68
CA HIS A 102 -38.30 32.00 1.70
C HIS A 102 -38.85 31.71 0.31
N GLY A 103 -38.53 32.57 -0.65
CA GLY A 103 -38.95 32.37 -2.03
C GLY A 103 -38.26 31.17 -2.67
N LEU A 104 -36.98 30.89 -2.38
CA LEU A 104 -36.33 29.66 -2.81
C LEU A 104 -37.03 28.42 -2.24
N LEU A 105 -37.32 28.40 -0.93
CA LEU A 105 -38.02 27.28 -0.31
C LEU A 105 -39.41 27.05 -0.93
N SER A 106 -40.14 28.15 -1.21
CA SER A 106 -41.47 28.10 -1.83
C SER A 106 -41.45 27.65 -3.30
N ASP A 107 -40.34 27.90 -4.00
CA ASP A 107 -40.15 27.55 -5.41
C ASP A 107 -39.65 26.11 -5.60
N ILE A 108 -39.36 25.35 -4.54
CA ILE A 108 -38.95 23.93 -4.63
C ILE A 108 -40.00 23.11 -5.39
N GLY A 109 -39.60 22.52 -6.51
CA GLY A 109 -40.46 21.72 -7.39
C GLY A 109 -41.40 22.56 -8.29
N ARG A 110 -41.33 23.90 -8.21
CA ARG A 110 -42.19 24.85 -8.96
C ARG A 110 -41.35 25.86 -9.75
N GLU A 111 -40.13 25.51 -10.12
CA GLU A 111 -39.16 26.45 -10.67
C GLU A 111 -39.58 27.02 -12.03
N GLY A 112 -39.43 28.34 -12.22
CA GLY A 112 -39.96 29.05 -13.40
C GLY A 112 -39.23 28.82 -14.73
N LEU A 113 -37.96 28.38 -14.74
CA LEU A 113 -37.19 28.26 -15.99
C LEU A 113 -37.06 26.80 -16.44
N SER A 114 -37.31 26.56 -17.73
CA SER A 114 -37.02 25.29 -18.42
C SER A 114 -35.53 25.17 -18.77
N ARG A 115 -34.66 25.27 -17.76
CA ARG A 115 -33.21 25.03 -17.88
C ARG A 115 -32.79 24.02 -16.82
N ARG A 116 -31.91 23.09 -17.20
CA ARG A 116 -31.45 22.05 -16.26
C ARG A 116 -30.60 22.66 -15.15
N CYS A 117 -30.77 22.17 -13.93
CA CYS A 117 -29.90 22.49 -12.82
C CYS A 117 -28.51 21.87 -13.05
N GLU A 118 -27.48 22.70 -13.00
CA GLU A 118 -26.09 22.29 -13.23
C GLU A 118 -25.45 21.59 -12.01
N ALA A 119 -26.11 21.61 -10.85
CA ALA A 119 -25.65 20.92 -9.64
C ALA A 119 -26.23 19.50 -9.51
N CYS A 120 -27.52 19.30 -9.77
CA CYS A 120 -28.21 18.02 -9.55
C CYS A 120 -28.85 17.41 -10.81
N GLY A 121 -28.84 18.11 -11.94
CA GLY A 121 -29.44 17.64 -13.19
C GLY A 121 -30.97 17.78 -13.30
N ALA A 122 -31.66 18.32 -12.28
CA ALA A 122 -33.11 18.57 -12.33
C ALA A 122 -33.52 19.36 -13.58
N ALA A 123 -34.70 19.06 -14.14
CA ALA A 123 -35.11 19.59 -15.45
C ALA A 123 -35.34 21.11 -15.49
N ARG A 124 -35.60 21.73 -14.32
CA ARG A 124 -35.96 23.14 -14.18
C ARG A 124 -35.04 23.85 -13.20
N SER A 125 -34.93 25.17 -13.33
CA SER A 125 -34.08 26.03 -12.51
C SER A 125 -34.81 27.31 -12.10
N VAL A 126 -34.39 27.92 -10.99
CA VAL A 126 -35.01 29.15 -10.47
C VAL A 126 -34.74 30.33 -11.39
N ASP A 127 -35.76 31.16 -11.61
CA ASP A 127 -35.56 32.51 -12.13
C ASP A 127 -35.09 33.43 -11.00
N PHE A 128 -33.79 33.35 -10.73
CA PHE A 128 -33.18 34.03 -9.59
C PHE A 128 -33.31 35.55 -9.65
N ASN A 129 -33.30 36.12 -10.86
CA ASN A 129 -33.48 37.55 -11.07
C ASN A 129 -34.88 37.99 -10.67
N SER A 130 -35.90 37.27 -11.14
CA SER A 130 -37.30 37.55 -10.79
C SER A 130 -37.54 37.38 -9.29
N LEU A 131 -36.97 36.35 -8.67
CA LEU A 131 -37.01 36.15 -7.22
C LEU A 131 -36.40 37.34 -6.45
N CYS A 132 -35.19 37.78 -6.82
CA CYS A 132 -34.53 38.93 -6.19
C CYS A 132 -35.34 40.21 -6.35
N ARG A 133 -35.93 40.47 -7.53
CA ARG A 133 -36.78 41.65 -7.74
C ARG A 133 -37.99 41.67 -6.81
N ARG A 134 -38.64 40.52 -6.59
CA ARG A 134 -39.75 40.41 -5.63
C ARG A 134 -39.30 40.78 -4.21
N ALA A 135 -38.15 40.26 -3.78
CA ALA A 135 -37.58 40.55 -2.45
C ALA A 135 -37.12 42.01 -2.26
N LEU A 136 -36.72 42.70 -3.34
CA LEU A 136 -36.25 44.09 -3.32
C LEU A 136 -37.37 45.12 -3.50
N LYS A 137 -38.54 44.70 -4.00
CA LYS A 137 -39.65 45.60 -4.36
C LYS A 137 -40.08 46.45 -3.17
N GLY A 138 -40.12 47.77 -3.38
CA GLY A 138 -40.57 48.73 -2.37
C GLY A 138 -39.58 49.01 -1.24
N ARG A 139 -38.32 48.57 -1.35
CA ARG A 139 -37.31 48.67 -0.27
C ARG A 139 -36.21 49.70 -0.50
N GLY A 140 -36.37 50.59 -1.48
CA GLY A 140 -35.40 51.66 -1.77
C GLY A 140 -34.04 51.18 -2.27
N VAL A 141 -33.89 49.90 -2.63
CA VAL A 141 -32.68 49.35 -3.22
C VAL A 141 -32.80 49.40 -4.75
N LYS A 142 -31.74 49.86 -5.42
CA LYS A 142 -31.72 49.95 -6.89
C LYS A 142 -31.96 48.58 -7.52
N GLU A 143 -32.98 48.47 -8.37
CA GLU A 143 -33.22 47.26 -9.15
C GLU A 143 -32.07 47.06 -10.15
N GLN A 144 -31.35 45.95 -9.99
CA GLN A 144 -30.31 45.49 -10.91
C GLN A 144 -30.59 44.06 -11.28
N VAL A 145 -30.18 43.65 -12.48
CA VAL A 145 -30.26 42.26 -12.89
C VAL A 145 -29.36 41.42 -11.98
N ARG A 146 -29.94 40.43 -11.31
CA ARG A 146 -29.24 39.54 -10.39
C ARG A 146 -29.13 38.16 -11.02
N PHE A 147 -27.98 37.53 -10.84
CA PHE A 147 -27.72 36.17 -11.28
C PHE A 147 -27.04 35.40 -10.15
N VAL A 148 -27.03 34.07 -10.25
CA VAL A 148 -26.34 33.24 -9.26
C VAL A 148 -24.83 33.33 -9.51
N GLY A 149 -24.14 34.08 -8.65
CA GLY A 149 -22.69 34.21 -8.64
C GLY A 149 -22.07 33.61 -7.37
N ARG A 150 -20.77 33.86 -7.16
CA ARG A 150 -19.99 33.35 -6.01
C ARG A 150 -20.57 33.75 -4.66
N ASP A 151 -21.41 34.78 -4.66
CA ASP A 151 -22.12 35.31 -3.52
C ASP A 151 -23.37 34.51 -3.12
N TRP A 152 -23.80 33.58 -3.96
CA TRP A 152 -24.97 32.71 -3.74
C TRP A 152 -24.67 31.23 -3.88
N PHE A 153 -23.66 30.85 -4.66
CA PHE A 153 -23.23 29.45 -4.78
C PHE A 153 -21.70 29.33 -4.74
N PRO A 154 -21.11 28.42 -3.93
CA PRO A 154 -19.66 28.27 -3.83
C PRO A 154 -19.04 27.90 -5.18
N LEU A 155 -17.90 28.50 -5.52
CA LEU A 155 -17.11 28.21 -6.72
C LEU A 155 -17.84 28.41 -8.06
N SER A 156 -19.02 29.03 -8.10
CA SER A 156 -19.60 29.49 -9.36
C SER A 156 -18.70 30.58 -9.99
N GLY A 157 -18.71 30.75 -11.31
CA GLY A 157 -17.95 31.82 -11.95
C GLY A 157 -18.36 33.23 -11.47
N SER A 158 -17.47 34.21 -11.64
CA SER A 158 -17.86 35.63 -11.60
C SER A 158 -18.09 36.09 -13.04
N LEU A 159 -19.25 36.68 -13.34
CA LEU A 159 -19.47 37.28 -14.66
C LEU A 159 -18.65 38.58 -14.78
N GLY A 160 -17.90 38.74 -15.87
CA GLY A 160 -17.11 39.94 -16.20
C GLY A 160 -15.60 39.88 -15.89
N SER A 161 -14.99 38.70 -15.66
CA SER A 161 -13.53 38.55 -15.45
C SER A 161 -12.83 37.87 -16.63
N ASP A 162 -11.53 38.12 -16.86
CA ASP A 162 -10.73 37.54 -17.98
C ASP A 162 -10.78 36.00 -18.09
N ALA A 163 -11.13 35.28 -17.00
CA ALA A 163 -11.39 33.84 -17.01
C ALA A 163 -12.61 33.42 -17.88
N GLN A 164 -13.34 34.36 -18.47
CA GLN A 164 -14.48 34.13 -19.35
C GLN A 164 -14.12 33.89 -20.83
N ALA A 165 -12.83 33.76 -21.17
CA ALA A 165 -12.42 33.33 -22.51
C ALA A 165 -12.92 31.91 -22.87
N LEU A 166 -13.34 31.11 -21.89
CA LEU A 166 -13.90 29.77 -22.09
C LEU A 166 -15.44 29.81 -22.18
N PRO A 167 -16.07 29.17 -23.20
CA PRO A 167 -17.53 29.17 -23.39
C PRO A 167 -18.33 28.69 -22.18
N ALA A 168 -17.79 27.76 -21.38
CA ALA A 168 -18.45 27.25 -20.18
C ALA A 168 -18.60 28.28 -19.03
N ALA A 169 -17.80 29.35 -19.02
CA ALA A 169 -17.84 30.42 -18.02
C ALA A 169 -18.52 31.71 -18.55
N SER A 170 -19.10 31.66 -19.75
CA SER A 170 -19.71 32.80 -20.44
C SER A 170 -21.11 33.17 -19.94
N ARG A 171 -21.75 32.30 -19.16
CA ARG A 171 -23.13 32.48 -18.66
C ARG A 171 -23.25 32.15 -17.17
N PRO A 172 -24.21 32.75 -16.45
CA PRO A 172 -24.47 32.37 -15.06
C PRO A 172 -24.95 30.92 -14.94
N VAL A 173 -24.64 30.30 -13.80
CA VAL A 173 -25.04 28.93 -13.47
C VAL A 173 -26.55 28.85 -13.27
N HIS A 174 -27.19 27.79 -13.79
CA HIS A 174 -28.59 27.51 -13.51
C HIS A 174 -28.72 26.49 -12.39
N LEU A 175 -29.46 26.83 -11.34
CA LEU A 175 -29.67 25.99 -10.18
C LEU A 175 -31.16 25.87 -9.85
N CYS A 176 -31.62 24.67 -9.46
CA CYS A 176 -32.96 24.49 -8.90
C CYS A 176 -33.05 25.08 -7.50
N ALA A 177 -34.27 25.21 -6.98
CA ALA A 177 -34.48 25.93 -5.73
C ALA A 177 -33.90 25.17 -4.54
N THR A 178 -34.03 23.83 -4.54
CA THR A 178 -33.45 22.94 -3.54
C THR A 178 -31.94 23.12 -3.41
N CYS A 179 -31.21 23.05 -4.54
CA CYS A 179 -29.75 23.17 -4.55
C CYS A 179 -29.29 24.53 -4.03
N LEU A 180 -29.94 25.61 -4.49
CA LEU A 180 -29.56 26.97 -4.11
C LEU A 180 -29.92 27.28 -2.66
N PHE A 181 -31.06 26.76 -2.18
CA PHE A 181 -31.47 26.89 -0.78
C PHE A 181 -30.52 26.14 0.17
N ALA A 182 -30.23 24.87 -0.14
CA ALA A 182 -29.44 23.99 0.73
C ALA A 182 -28.03 24.54 1.02
N VAL A 183 -27.36 25.13 0.02
CA VAL A 183 -25.99 25.64 0.21
C VAL A 183 -25.89 26.75 1.26
N HIS A 184 -26.99 27.46 1.58
CA HIS A 184 -26.98 28.47 2.64
C HIS A 184 -26.91 27.92 4.06
N TYR A 185 -27.07 26.60 4.22
CA TYR A 185 -26.83 25.89 5.48
C TYR A 185 -25.38 25.39 5.63
N LEU A 186 -24.56 25.48 4.58
CA LEU A 186 -23.13 25.12 4.62
C LEU A 186 -22.34 25.71 5.79
N PRO A 187 -22.51 26.99 6.20
CA PRO A 187 -21.74 27.55 7.31
C PRO A 187 -21.79 26.73 8.61
N LEU A 188 -22.87 25.95 8.81
CA LEU A 188 -23.07 25.09 9.97
C LEU A 188 -22.48 23.67 9.83
N GLY A 189 -22.16 23.23 8.61
CA GLY A 189 -21.71 21.87 8.30
C GLY A 189 -20.25 21.76 7.88
N MET A 190 -19.47 22.83 8.03
CA MET A 190 -18.12 22.93 7.47
C MET A 190 -17.05 23.14 8.53
N ILE A 191 -15.85 22.64 8.23
CA ILE A 191 -14.65 22.86 9.05
C ILE A 191 -13.54 23.52 8.23
N LEU A 192 -12.56 24.10 8.91
CA LEU A 192 -11.37 24.67 8.32
C LEU A 192 -10.20 23.69 8.41
N LEU A 193 -9.60 23.31 7.29
CA LEU A 193 -8.43 22.44 7.20
C LEU A 193 -7.33 23.14 6.43
N GLU A 194 -6.19 23.37 7.08
CA GLU A 194 -5.02 24.03 6.46
C GLU A 194 -5.37 25.37 5.78
N GLY A 195 -6.25 26.14 6.39
CA GLY A 195 -6.70 27.45 5.88
C GLY A 195 -7.74 27.39 4.77
N ARG A 196 -8.20 26.21 4.35
CA ARG A 196 -9.28 26.00 3.38
C ARG A 196 -10.52 25.45 4.07
N LEU A 197 -11.72 25.80 3.58
CA LEU A 197 -12.95 25.17 4.07
C LEU A 197 -13.05 23.74 3.52
N ALA A 198 -13.65 22.85 4.29
CA ALA A 198 -13.82 21.45 3.91
C ALA A 198 -15.27 21.01 4.02
N VAL A 199 -15.75 20.31 3.00
CA VAL A 199 -16.94 19.46 3.04
C VAL A 199 -16.53 18.00 2.78
N PHE A 200 -17.39 17.09 3.21
CA PHE A 200 -17.15 15.66 3.11
C PHE A 200 -18.12 15.03 2.12
N GLN A 201 -17.73 13.93 1.52
CA GLN A 201 -18.60 13.06 0.72
C GLN A 201 -18.12 11.63 0.88
N SER A 202 -19.01 10.66 0.98
CA SER A 202 -18.63 9.23 1.08
C SER A 202 -19.54 8.37 0.23
N THR A 203 -19.02 7.21 -0.17
CA THR A 203 -19.84 6.15 -0.76
C THR A 203 -20.76 5.48 0.27
N SER A 204 -20.47 5.62 1.59
CA SER A 204 -21.44 5.29 2.65
C SER A 204 -22.16 6.56 3.10
N VAL A 205 -23.44 6.67 2.73
CA VAL A 205 -24.30 7.80 3.08
C VAL A 205 -24.42 7.94 4.58
N GLU A 206 -24.56 6.83 5.30
CA GLU A 206 -24.73 6.80 6.75
C GLU A 206 -23.48 7.31 7.47
N LEU A 207 -22.29 6.84 7.09
CA LEU A 207 -21.03 7.29 7.68
C LEU A 207 -20.82 8.79 7.47
N TRP A 208 -21.02 9.24 6.22
CA TRP A 208 -20.87 10.65 5.87
C TRP A 208 -21.86 11.53 6.63
N TYR A 209 -23.12 11.10 6.72
CA TYR A 209 -24.14 11.87 7.40
C TYR A 209 -23.85 12.00 8.89
N GLU A 210 -23.41 10.94 9.56
CA GLU A 210 -23.01 10.99 10.98
C GLU A 210 -21.82 11.91 11.22
N LEU A 211 -20.86 11.97 10.28
CA LEU A 211 -19.75 12.93 10.35
C LEU A 211 -20.24 14.39 10.25
N VAL A 212 -21.15 14.68 9.32
CA VAL A 212 -21.73 16.03 9.19
C VAL A 212 -22.59 16.37 10.40
N ARG A 213 -23.37 15.42 10.93
CA ARG A 213 -24.19 15.59 12.13
C ARG A 213 -23.34 16.01 13.34
N ASP A 214 -22.19 15.36 13.57
CA ASP A 214 -21.27 15.73 14.65
C ASP A 214 -20.75 17.16 14.50
N ILE A 215 -20.44 17.59 13.26
CA ILE A 215 -20.01 18.97 12.98
C ILE A 215 -21.14 19.94 13.31
N VAL A 216 -22.37 19.66 12.89
CA VAL A 216 -23.53 20.52 13.15
C VAL A 216 -23.77 20.67 14.65
N ILE A 217 -23.74 19.57 15.40
CA ILE A 217 -23.90 19.59 16.87
C ILE A 217 -22.81 20.44 17.52
N GLU A 218 -21.55 20.29 17.10
CA GLU A 218 -20.44 21.09 17.62
C GLU A 218 -20.60 22.58 17.28
N VAL A 219 -20.99 22.92 16.05
CA VAL A 219 -21.25 24.32 15.65
C VAL A 219 -22.40 24.92 16.45
N GLN A 220 -23.52 24.20 16.60
CA GLN A 220 -24.65 24.66 17.40
C GLN A 220 -24.27 24.90 18.86
N SER A 221 -23.47 24.01 19.45
CA SER A 221 -22.96 24.18 20.81
C SER A 221 -22.09 25.43 20.94
N ARG A 222 -21.25 25.71 19.94
CA ARG A 222 -20.38 26.91 19.94
C ARG A 222 -21.18 28.19 19.75
N ILE A 223 -22.18 28.19 18.86
CA ILE A 223 -23.10 29.33 18.67
C ILE A 223 -23.84 29.64 19.99
N LYS A 224 -24.34 28.61 20.69
CA LYS A 224 -24.98 28.79 22.01
C LYS A 224 -24.04 29.37 23.07
N ALA A 225 -22.73 29.19 22.90
CA ALA A 225 -21.67 29.75 23.74
C ALA A 225 -21.09 31.06 23.18
N ASP A 226 -21.78 31.72 22.24
CA ASP A 226 -21.37 32.97 21.58
C ASP A 226 -20.00 32.90 20.87
N ASN A 227 -19.64 31.70 20.40
CA ASN A 227 -18.39 31.44 19.68
C ASN A 227 -18.66 31.12 18.20
N TYR A 228 -18.44 32.11 17.34
CA TYR A 228 -18.66 32.00 15.89
C TYR A 228 -17.40 31.69 15.08
N ALA A 229 -16.33 31.21 15.73
CA ALA A 229 -15.11 30.80 15.05
C ALA A 229 -15.31 29.47 14.32
N THR A 230 -14.83 29.40 13.07
CA THR A 230 -14.84 28.17 12.28
C THR A 230 -14.05 27.07 12.98
N ILE A 231 -14.70 25.92 13.16
CA ILE A 231 -14.10 24.69 13.70
C ILE A 231 -12.91 24.26 12.81
N GLY A 232 -11.86 23.65 13.37
CA GLY A 232 -10.70 23.21 12.57
C GLY A 232 -9.58 24.24 12.44
N ALA A 233 -9.82 25.49 12.84
CA ALA A 233 -8.79 26.53 12.79
C ALA A 233 -7.55 26.13 13.61
N LYS A 234 -6.39 26.09 12.93
CA LYS A 234 -5.08 25.65 13.48
C LYS A 234 -4.94 24.15 13.79
N GLU A 235 -5.94 23.32 13.48
CA GLU A 235 -5.87 21.86 13.73
C GLU A 235 -5.06 21.12 12.63
N GLY A 236 -4.89 21.71 11.44
CA GLY A 236 -4.14 21.14 10.31
C GLY A 236 -4.84 19.94 9.65
N SER A 237 -4.17 19.23 8.74
CA SER A 237 -4.72 18.06 8.03
C SER A 237 -5.02 16.85 8.93
N ARG A 238 -4.37 16.78 10.10
CA ARG A 238 -4.53 15.70 11.08
C ARG A 238 -5.89 15.72 11.79
N ALA A 239 -6.57 16.86 11.77
CA ALA A 239 -7.88 17.03 12.38
C ALA A 239 -8.91 16.01 11.90
N VAL A 240 -8.87 15.65 10.61
CA VAL A 240 -9.79 14.68 10.01
C VAL A 240 -9.63 13.31 10.66
N ALA A 241 -8.39 12.88 10.91
CA ALA A 241 -8.12 11.60 11.58
C ALA A 241 -8.76 11.51 12.95
N LYS A 242 -8.53 12.55 13.77
CA LYS A 242 -9.01 12.62 15.15
C LYS A 242 -10.53 12.65 15.20
N ARG A 243 -11.15 13.39 14.27
CA ARG A 243 -12.61 13.42 14.12
C ARG A 243 -13.17 12.06 13.72
N LEU A 244 -12.53 11.35 12.79
CA LEU A 244 -12.93 9.98 12.44
C LEU A 244 -12.79 9.01 13.62
N LEU A 245 -11.70 9.09 14.37
CA LEU A 245 -11.51 8.27 15.57
C LEU A 245 -12.59 8.52 16.63
N ALA A 246 -12.93 9.80 16.89
CA ALA A 246 -14.01 10.17 17.79
C ALA A 246 -15.38 9.71 17.30
N LEU A 247 -15.66 9.90 16.01
CA LEU A 247 -16.88 9.44 15.35
C LEU A 247 -17.03 7.92 15.49
N PHE A 248 -15.98 7.17 15.16
CA PHE A 248 -16.00 5.70 15.25
C PHE A 248 -16.22 5.21 16.68
N GLU A 249 -15.64 5.87 17.68
CA GLU A 249 -15.86 5.50 19.08
C GLU A 249 -17.33 5.70 19.48
N ARG A 250 -17.91 6.83 19.08
CA ARG A 250 -19.34 7.13 19.30
C ARG A 250 -20.24 6.11 18.59
N LEU A 251 -19.98 5.82 17.32
CA LEU A 251 -20.82 4.89 16.53
C LEU A 251 -20.74 3.45 17.05
N GLN A 252 -19.57 3.00 17.49
CA GLN A 252 -19.38 1.70 18.12
C GLN A 252 -20.08 1.62 19.48
N GLY A 253 -19.95 2.66 20.31
CA GLY A 253 -20.61 2.73 21.62
C GLY A 253 -22.14 2.76 21.52
N ALA A 254 -22.69 3.38 20.47
CA ALA A 254 -24.13 3.40 20.20
C ALA A 254 -24.65 2.14 19.49
N ALA A 255 -23.78 1.19 19.12
CA ALA A 255 -24.12 0.00 18.32
C ALA A 255 -24.89 0.32 17.03
N ARG A 256 -24.71 1.52 16.46
CA ARG A 256 -25.41 1.98 15.24
C ARG A 256 -24.76 1.48 13.95
N PHE A 257 -23.53 0.98 14.04
CA PHE A 257 -22.75 0.52 12.90
C PHE A 257 -22.02 -0.79 13.24
N GLY A 258 -22.15 -1.80 12.36
CA GLY A 258 -21.43 -3.06 12.48
C GLY A 258 -19.96 -2.91 12.11
N ASP A 259 -19.68 -2.94 10.80
CA ASP A 259 -18.34 -2.73 10.23
C ASP A 259 -18.39 -1.69 9.11
N ILE A 260 -17.22 -1.15 8.75
CA ILE A 260 -17.10 -0.28 7.58
C ILE A 260 -17.28 -1.13 6.32
N PRO A 261 -18.31 -0.89 5.48
CA PRO A 261 -18.54 -1.69 4.28
C PRO A 261 -17.34 -1.65 3.32
N GLN A 262 -17.11 -2.74 2.60
CA GLN A 262 -16.09 -2.80 1.55
C GLN A 262 -16.40 -1.75 0.47
N GLY A 263 -15.35 -1.08 -0.03
CA GLY A 263 -15.52 -0.02 -1.04
C GLY A 263 -15.95 1.34 -0.47
N THR A 264 -16.11 1.47 0.85
CA THR A 264 -16.35 2.78 1.49
C THR A 264 -15.14 3.69 1.30
N THR A 265 -15.31 4.83 0.66
CA THR A 265 -14.30 5.89 0.55
C THR A 265 -14.84 7.18 1.14
N LEU A 266 -13.96 8.02 1.68
CA LEU A 266 -14.31 9.34 2.18
C LEU A 266 -13.50 10.40 1.45
N GLN A 267 -14.18 11.29 0.74
CA GLN A 267 -13.59 12.42 0.05
C GLN A 267 -13.68 13.68 0.90
N VAL A 268 -12.55 14.36 1.06
CA VAL A 268 -12.43 15.65 1.73
C VAL A 268 -12.23 16.72 0.67
N TRP A 269 -13.29 17.46 0.39
CA TRP A 269 -13.33 18.55 -0.59
C TRP A 269 -12.90 19.85 0.07
N ARG A 270 -11.65 20.24 -0.14
CA ARG A 270 -11.05 21.45 0.45
C ARG A 270 -11.03 22.58 -0.55
N PHE A 271 -11.66 23.70 -0.24
CA PHE A 271 -11.75 24.83 -1.17
C PHE A 271 -11.56 26.20 -0.52
N THR A 272 -11.28 27.17 -1.39
CA THR A 272 -11.37 28.61 -1.11
C THR A 272 -12.25 29.24 -2.18
N ASN A 273 -13.24 30.04 -1.77
CA ASN A 273 -14.03 30.85 -2.69
C ASN A 273 -13.67 32.35 -2.62
N SER A 274 -12.70 32.71 -1.77
CA SER A 274 -12.25 34.09 -1.56
C SER A 274 -10.95 34.41 -2.32
N GLY A 275 -10.80 35.65 -2.77
CA GLY A 275 -9.61 36.14 -3.47
C GLY A 275 -9.66 35.99 -4.99
N ALA A 276 -8.53 36.26 -5.66
CA ALA A 276 -8.42 36.22 -7.13
C ALA A 276 -8.39 34.80 -7.71
N SER A 277 -8.07 33.79 -6.89
CA SER A 277 -7.86 32.40 -7.33
C SER A 277 -8.66 31.40 -6.48
N PRO A 278 -9.97 31.25 -6.71
CA PRO A 278 -10.73 30.15 -6.15
C PRO A 278 -10.11 28.81 -6.55
N GLU A 279 -10.05 27.87 -5.61
CA GLU A 279 -9.41 26.57 -5.81
C GLU A 279 -10.19 25.52 -5.02
N CYS A 280 -10.30 24.31 -5.57
CA CYS A 280 -10.83 23.14 -4.89
C CYS A 280 -9.86 21.96 -5.06
N LYS A 281 -9.55 21.29 -3.94
CA LYS A 281 -8.72 20.08 -3.89
C LYS A 281 -9.50 18.96 -3.23
N ILE A 282 -9.49 17.80 -3.85
CA ILE A 282 -10.11 16.60 -3.31
C ILE A 282 -9.01 15.73 -2.74
N GLN A 283 -9.17 15.30 -1.50
CA GLN A 283 -8.32 14.29 -0.88
C GLN A 283 -9.17 13.08 -0.53
N GLU A 284 -8.79 11.91 -1.02
CA GLU A 284 -9.45 10.66 -0.68
C GLU A 284 -8.81 10.01 0.57
N ILE A 285 -9.67 9.52 1.46
CA ILE A 285 -9.34 8.58 2.53
C ILE A 285 -9.93 7.23 2.10
N PRO A 286 -9.09 6.27 1.70
CA PRO A 286 -9.55 5.03 1.10
C PRO A 286 -10.07 4.06 2.16
N ASN A 287 -10.82 3.05 1.71
CA ASN A 287 -11.41 2.02 2.56
C ASN A 287 -10.44 1.38 3.58
N PRO A 288 -9.20 0.97 3.21
CA PRO A 288 -8.28 0.34 4.16
C PRO A 288 -7.92 1.26 5.34
N ALA A 289 -7.86 2.58 5.12
CA ALA A 289 -7.60 3.54 6.19
C ALA A 289 -8.80 3.66 7.14
N LEU A 290 -10.02 3.69 6.60
CA LEU A 290 -11.24 3.72 7.42
C LEU A 290 -11.40 2.43 8.24
N VAL A 291 -11.19 1.27 7.62
CA VAL A 291 -11.24 -0.05 8.28
C VAL A 291 -10.19 -0.14 9.39
N PHE A 292 -8.95 0.30 9.14
CA PHE A 292 -7.89 0.30 10.15
C PHE A 292 -8.24 1.20 11.34
N LEU A 293 -8.65 2.44 11.09
CA LEU A 293 -9.04 3.37 12.17
C LEU A 293 -10.23 2.82 12.97
N TRP A 294 -11.22 2.24 12.31
CA TRP A 294 -12.36 1.57 12.94
C TRP A 294 -11.92 0.42 13.85
N GLY A 295 -11.04 -0.45 13.34
CA GLY A 295 -10.45 -1.56 14.09
C GLY A 295 -9.61 -1.10 15.28
N ALA A 296 -8.86 0.00 15.13
CA ALA A 296 -8.05 0.57 16.21
C ALA A 296 -8.94 1.07 17.36
N VAL A 297 -10.03 1.77 17.05
CA VAL A 297 -11.00 2.23 18.06
C VAL A 297 -11.66 1.03 18.76
N ARG A 298 -12.09 0.01 17.99
CA ARG A 298 -12.69 -1.22 18.54
C ARG A 298 -11.77 -1.91 19.54
N GLN A 299 -10.46 -1.79 19.33
CA GLN A 299 -9.45 -2.35 20.21
C GLN A 299 -9.02 -1.42 21.34
N GLY A 300 -9.65 -0.27 21.52
CA GLY A 300 -9.30 0.71 22.55
C GLY A 300 -7.97 1.44 22.29
N LEU A 301 -7.52 1.50 21.03
CA LEU A 301 -6.23 2.07 20.63
C LEU A 301 -6.32 3.54 20.18
N ARG A 302 -7.48 4.18 20.35
CA ARG A 302 -7.74 5.55 19.88
C ARG A 302 -6.64 6.53 20.31
N GLN A 303 -6.37 6.63 21.61
CA GLN A 303 -5.42 7.61 22.16
C GLN A 303 -3.99 7.39 21.63
N GLU A 304 -3.61 6.13 21.44
CA GLU A 304 -2.29 5.80 20.91
C GLU A 304 -2.15 6.21 19.45
N VAL A 305 -3.18 5.96 18.63
CA VAL A 305 -3.22 6.40 17.22
C VAL A 305 -3.20 7.92 17.14
N GLU A 306 -3.98 8.64 17.97
CA GLU A 306 -3.95 10.11 18.03
C GLU A 306 -2.54 10.63 18.36
N SER A 307 -1.87 10.01 19.34
CA SER A 307 -0.50 10.35 19.73
C SER A 307 0.50 10.12 18.60
N LEU A 308 0.39 9.02 17.85
CA LEU A 308 1.24 8.78 16.68
C LEU A 308 1.06 9.86 15.62
N ILE A 309 -0.19 10.22 15.32
CA ILE A 309 -0.53 11.23 14.32
C ILE A 309 0.01 12.61 14.72
N ASP A 310 -0.02 12.95 16.01
CA ASP A 310 0.53 14.22 16.52
C ASP A 310 2.06 14.32 16.36
N HIS A 311 2.77 13.19 16.42
CA HIS A 311 4.23 13.14 16.35
C HIS A 311 4.77 12.72 14.97
N GLU A 312 3.91 12.67 13.95
CA GLU A 312 4.27 12.35 12.56
C GLU A 312 5.30 13.32 11.97
N ARG A 313 6.20 12.80 11.13
CA ARG A 313 7.14 13.60 10.35
C ARG A 313 6.50 14.05 9.03
N LYS A 314 6.82 15.26 8.57
CA LYS A 314 6.25 15.82 7.32
C LYS A 314 6.52 14.99 6.04
N LYS A 315 7.59 14.18 6.01
CA LYS A 315 8.01 13.42 4.81
C LYS A 315 7.27 12.10 4.61
N GLU A 316 6.67 11.53 5.66
CA GLU A 316 5.95 10.24 5.64
C GLU A 316 4.76 10.33 6.59
N SER A 317 3.55 10.52 6.03
CA SER A 317 2.33 10.54 6.84
C SER A 317 1.81 9.11 7.07
N PHE A 318 1.23 8.88 8.24
CA PHE A 318 0.70 7.58 8.63
C PHE A 318 -0.38 7.09 7.67
N PHE A 319 -1.29 7.99 7.28
CA PHE A 319 -2.33 7.67 6.29
C PHE A 319 -1.78 7.32 4.93
N ARG A 320 -0.70 7.98 4.49
CA ARG A 320 -0.09 7.63 3.22
C ARG A 320 0.47 6.22 3.26
N CYS A 321 1.14 5.82 4.35
CA CYS A 321 1.60 4.44 4.52
C CYS A 321 0.43 3.45 4.53
N ILE A 322 -0.70 3.77 5.18
CA ILE A 322 -1.88 2.90 5.16
C ILE A 322 -2.45 2.75 3.74
N THR A 323 -2.64 3.86 3.02
CA THR A 323 -3.15 3.87 1.64
C THR A 323 -2.25 3.08 0.71
N GLU A 324 -0.93 3.23 0.83
CA GLU A 324 0.05 2.55 -0.02
C GLU A 324 0.39 1.12 0.47
N ARG A 325 -0.28 0.63 1.53
CA ARG A 325 0.00 -0.67 2.20
C ARG A 325 1.49 -0.85 2.53
N ARG A 326 2.14 0.24 2.95
CA ARG A 326 3.55 0.26 3.33
C ARG A 326 3.69 0.27 4.83
N ASP A 327 4.81 -0.29 5.27
CA ASP A 327 5.19 -0.22 6.67
C ASP A 327 5.40 1.24 7.13
N TYR A 328 5.12 1.53 8.40
CA TYR A 328 5.26 2.87 8.96
C TYR A 328 6.36 2.88 10.04
N PHE A 329 7.49 3.51 9.71
CA PHE A 329 8.65 3.56 10.60
C PHE A 329 8.37 4.21 11.96
N GLY A 330 7.33 5.04 12.07
CA GLY A 330 6.92 5.65 13.34
C GLY A 330 6.40 4.67 14.38
N LEU A 331 6.04 3.44 13.99
CA LEU A 331 5.63 2.37 14.91
C LEU A 331 6.81 1.72 15.63
N TYR A 332 8.03 1.86 15.12
CA TYR A 332 9.20 1.18 15.65
C TYR A 332 9.87 1.98 16.76
N PRO A 333 10.45 1.30 17.78
CA PRO A 333 11.32 1.92 18.75
C PRO A 333 12.46 2.70 18.09
N ARG A 334 12.68 3.94 18.53
CA ARG A 334 13.77 4.80 18.04
C ARG A 334 14.25 5.77 19.11
N GLY A 335 15.52 5.64 19.48
CA GLY A 335 16.13 6.48 20.52
C GLY A 335 15.39 6.32 21.85
N LYS A 336 14.80 7.40 22.36
CA LYS A 336 13.99 7.39 23.58
C LYS A 336 12.51 7.02 23.36
N ARG A 337 12.05 6.96 22.10
CA ARG A 337 10.66 6.60 21.79
C ARG A 337 10.52 5.09 21.79
N GLN A 338 9.55 4.58 22.54
CA GLN A 338 9.25 3.14 22.60
C GLN A 338 8.60 2.63 21.30
N GLY A 339 8.02 3.52 20.49
CA GLY A 339 7.23 3.11 19.33
C GLY A 339 5.80 2.80 19.72
N ALA A 340 5.10 2.04 18.87
CA ALA A 340 3.74 1.60 19.12
C ALA A 340 3.70 0.41 20.10
N SER A 341 2.61 0.28 20.83
CA SER A 341 2.27 -0.88 21.65
C SER A 341 2.16 -2.14 20.79
N PRO A 342 2.40 -3.33 21.36
CA PRO A 342 2.29 -4.59 20.62
C PRO A 342 0.93 -4.81 19.97
N LYS A 343 -0.13 -4.32 20.61
CA LYS A 343 -1.50 -4.44 20.10
C LYS A 343 -1.70 -3.60 18.84
N LEU A 344 -1.28 -2.33 18.87
CA LEU A 344 -1.35 -1.46 17.69
C LEU A 344 -0.40 -1.89 16.58
N PHE A 345 0.83 -2.31 16.94
CA PHE A 345 1.79 -2.84 15.97
C PHE A 345 1.24 -4.08 15.25
N THR A 346 0.67 -5.03 16.00
CA THR A 346 0.05 -6.25 15.43
C THR A 346 -1.11 -5.91 14.51
N LEU A 347 -2.01 -5.03 14.96
CA LEU A 347 -3.14 -4.57 14.14
C LEU A 347 -2.67 -3.96 12.82
N TYR A 348 -1.64 -3.10 12.87
CA TYR A 348 -1.09 -2.46 11.67
C TYR A 348 -0.41 -3.47 10.74
N GLN A 349 0.48 -4.31 11.26
CA GLN A 349 1.21 -5.27 10.41
C GLN A 349 0.27 -6.28 9.74
N THR A 350 -0.83 -6.65 10.39
CA THR A 350 -1.83 -7.58 9.83
C THR A 350 -2.77 -6.91 8.84
N GLN A 351 -3.42 -5.81 9.23
CA GLN A 351 -4.45 -5.17 8.38
C GLN A 351 -3.88 -4.29 7.27
N VAL A 352 -2.71 -3.68 7.49
CA VAL A 352 -2.12 -2.71 6.55
C VAL A 352 -1.01 -3.36 5.73
N CYS A 353 -0.04 -4.00 6.40
CA CYS A 353 1.10 -4.63 5.72
C CYS A 353 0.78 -6.04 5.20
N GLY A 354 -0.39 -6.60 5.52
CA GLY A 354 -0.82 -7.93 5.05
C GLY A 354 0.00 -9.10 5.60
N ARG A 355 0.70 -8.92 6.74
CA ARG A 355 1.50 -9.99 7.34
C ARG A 355 0.61 -11.00 8.06
N SER A 356 1.00 -12.27 8.01
CA SER A 356 0.31 -13.31 8.79
C SER A 356 0.52 -13.08 10.30
N PRO A 357 -0.49 -13.36 11.14
CA PRO A 357 -0.32 -13.42 12.59
C PRO A 357 0.83 -14.36 12.99
N HIS A 358 1.00 -15.47 12.28
CA HIS A 358 2.06 -16.45 12.50
C HIS A 358 3.47 -15.89 12.27
N ALA A 359 3.68 -15.04 11.25
CA ALA A 359 4.96 -14.35 11.05
C ALA A 359 5.33 -13.46 12.26
N LEU A 360 4.34 -12.78 12.86
CA LEU A 360 4.54 -11.92 14.03
C LEU A 360 4.86 -12.75 15.29
N VAL A 361 4.16 -13.86 15.50
CA VAL A 361 4.45 -14.82 16.57
C VAL A 361 5.88 -15.38 16.41
N THR A 362 6.24 -15.75 15.19
CA THR A 362 7.57 -16.26 14.84
C THR A 362 8.66 -15.24 15.16
N ALA A 363 8.50 -13.98 14.72
CA ALA A 363 9.46 -12.92 15.00
C ALA A 363 9.61 -12.66 16.51
N ARG A 364 8.50 -12.68 17.27
CA ARG A 364 8.51 -12.54 18.72
C ARG A 364 9.25 -13.69 19.40
N ASN A 365 8.98 -14.93 19.00
CA ASN A 365 9.64 -16.11 19.56
C ASN A 365 11.16 -16.07 19.31
N LEU A 366 11.57 -15.68 18.10
CA LEU A 366 12.98 -15.46 17.77
C LEU A 366 13.60 -14.37 18.65
N ALA A 367 12.91 -13.22 18.81
CA ALA A 367 13.41 -12.13 19.64
C ALA A 367 13.54 -12.54 21.13
N ARG A 368 12.59 -13.32 21.66
CA ARG A 368 12.61 -13.83 23.03
C ARG A 368 13.78 -14.81 23.25
N GLN A 369 13.95 -15.77 22.35
CA GLN A 369 15.07 -16.73 22.41
C GLN A 369 16.42 -16.01 22.28
N LEU A 370 16.49 -15.03 21.36
CA LEU A 370 17.69 -14.22 21.20
C LEU A 370 18.02 -13.43 22.48
N LYS A 371 17.02 -12.81 23.12
CA LYS A 371 17.19 -12.03 24.36
C LYS A 371 17.73 -12.87 25.52
N GLN A 372 17.34 -14.15 25.62
CA GLN A 372 17.83 -15.06 26.67
C GLN A 372 19.33 -15.38 26.54
N GLY A 373 19.86 -15.40 25.31
CA GLY A 373 21.27 -15.70 25.02
C GLY A 373 22.18 -14.47 24.93
N LEU A 374 21.68 -13.25 25.16
CA LEU A 374 22.44 -12.01 24.95
C LEU A 374 22.84 -11.33 26.26
N THR A 375 24.04 -10.75 26.26
CA THR A 375 24.42 -9.79 27.31
C THR A 375 23.60 -8.49 27.19
N PRO A 376 23.40 -7.72 28.28
CA PRO A 376 22.70 -6.43 28.21
C PRO A 376 23.32 -5.44 27.21
N ARG A 377 24.65 -5.51 27.00
CA ARG A 377 25.37 -4.68 26.04
C ARG A 377 25.02 -5.07 24.60
N ASP A 378 25.01 -6.36 24.29
CA ASP A 378 24.71 -6.86 22.95
C ASP A 378 23.24 -6.69 22.60
N LEU A 379 22.34 -6.83 23.59
CA LEU A 379 20.92 -6.53 23.43
C LEU A 379 20.71 -5.06 23.02
N LYS A 380 21.33 -4.12 23.75
CA LYS A 380 21.28 -2.68 23.40
C LYS A 380 21.85 -2.39 22.01
N ARG A 381 22.85 -3.16 21.55
CA ARG A 381 23.39 -3.04 20.19
C ARG A 381 22.36 -3.50 19.15
N LEU A 382 21.72 -4.65 19.36
CA LEU A 382 20.72 -5.22 18.45
C LEU A 382 19.39 -4.47 18.43
N GLN A 383 19.12 -3.68 19.47
CA GLN A 383 17.96 -2.81 19.58
C GLN A 383 18.07 -1.50 18.76
N ARG A 384 19.25 -1.15 18.24
CA ARG A 384 19.47 0.07 17.44
C ARG A 384 18.81 -0.03 16.06
N GLU A 385 18.46 1.11 15.47
CA GLU A 385 17.77 1.20 14.17
C GLU A 385 18.59 0.54 13.05
N GLU A 386 19.89 0.78 13.05
CA GLU A 386 20.87 0.28 12.08
C GLU A 386 21.41 -1.12 12.39
N ALA A 387 20.97 -1.76 13.48
CA ALA A 387 21.58 -2.98 13.98
C ALA A 387 21.65 -4.10 12.94
N PHE A 388 20.58 -4.28 12.16
CA PHE A 388 20.49 -5.34 11.16
C PHE A 388 21.03 -4.94 9.78
N PHE A 389 21.59 -3.72 9.63
CA PHE A 389 22.42 -3.42 8.46
C PHE A 389 23.76 -4.16 8.55
N ASP A 390 24.25 -4.41 9.77
CA ASP A 390 25.41 -5.26 10.02
C ASP A 390 25.11 -6.73 9.66
N GLY A 391 25.98 -7.31 8.82
CA GLY A 391 25.92 -8.73 8.48
C GLY A 391 26.17 -9.64 9.68
N ALA A 392 26.97 -9.21 10.67
CA ALA A 392 27.23 -10.01 11.86
C ALA A 392 25.98 -10.18 12.74
N ALA A 393 25.20 -9.11 12.93
CA ALA A 393 23.92 -9.15 13.63
C ALA A 393 22.92 -10.10 12.96
N ARG A 394 22.76 -9.99 11.63
CA ARG A 394 21.91 -10.90 10.85
C ARG A 394 22.37 -12.35 10.96
N ASN A 395 23.68 -12.59 10.85
CA ASN A 395 24.25 -13.93 10.97
C ASN A 395 24.03 -14.53 12.37
N GLN A 396 24.05 -13.73 13.43
CA GLN A 396 23.74 -14.21 14.77
C GLN A 396 22.31 -14.74 14.86
N VAL A 397 21.33 -14.00 14.32
CA VAL A 397 19.93 -14.45 14.29
C VAL A 397 19.73 -15.67 13.38
N ARG A 398 20.39 -15.70 12.22
CA ARG A 398 20.36 -16.85 11.31
C ARG A 398 20.89 -18.14 11.95
N ARG A 399 21.93 -18.04 12.80
CA ARG A 399 22.43 -19.19 13.57
C ARG A 399 21.37 -19.69 14.55
N LEU A 400 20.68 -18.79 15.25
CA LEU A 400 19.59 -19.16 16.14
C LEU A 400 18.43 -19.83 15.37
N MET A 401 18.02 -19.28 14.23
CA MET A 401 17.00 -19.89 13.36
C MET A 401 17.37 -21.31 12.95
N THR A 402 18.64 -21.53 12.56
CA THR A 402 19.12 -22.87 12.19
C THR A 402 19.07 -23.82 13.39
N GLN A 403 19.53 -23.37 14.56
CA GLN A 403 19.49 -24.20 15.78
C GLN A 403 18.05 -24.58 16.15
N LEU A 404 17.12 -23.63 16.14
CA LEU A 404 15.70 -23.90 16.39
C LEU A 404 15.10 -24.82 15.32
N ALA A 405 15.58 -24.73 14.08
CA ALA A 405 15.20 -25.61 13.00
C ALA A 405 15.84 -26.98 13.05
N GLU A 406 16.92 -27.20 13.82
CA GLU A 406 17.40 -28.53 14.18
C GLU A 406 16.55 -29.12 15.33
N GLU A 407 16.09 -28.27 16.27
CA GLU A 407 15.26 -28.65 17.43
C GLU A 407 13.76 -28.84 17.15
N GLY A 408 13.27 -28.43 15.98
CA GLY A 408 11.86 -28.60 15.57
C GLY A 408 10.94 -27.46 15.98
N LYS A 409 11.53 -26.33 16.37
CA LYS A 409 10.83 -25.14 16.87
C LYS A 409 10.76 -24.02 15.83
N PHE A 410 11.31 -24.25 14.63
CA PHE A 410 11.33 -23.32 13.52
C PHE A 410 11.45 -24.11 12.21
N SER A 411 10.84 -23.63 11.14
CA SER A 411 10.81 -24.29 9.83
C SER A 411 11.21 -23.33 8.71
N HIS A 412 11.44 -23.87 7.52
CA HIS A 412 11.62 -23.03 6.32
C HIS A 412 10.37 -22.19 6.00
N THR A 413 9.17 -22.74 6.26
CA THR A 413 7.92 -21.99 6.11
C THR A 413 7.85 -20.79 7.05
N ASP A 414 8.23 -20.95 8.32
CA ASP A 414 8.28 -19.84 9.29
C ASP A 414 9.23 -18.74 8.84
N TYR A 415 10.36 -19.12 8.22
CA TYR A 415 11.29 -18.17 7.63
C TYR A 415 10.68 -17.40 6.48
N LEU A 416 10.00 -18.07 5.55
CA LEU A 416 9.39 -17.42 4.38
C LEU A 416 8.19 -16.53 4.73
N GLU A 417 7.44 -16.85 5.77
CA GLU A 417 6.39 -15.95 6.26
C GLU A 417 6.98 -14.65 6.85
N LEU A 418 8.14 -14.73 7.50
CA LEU A 418 8.82 -13.57 8.07
C LEU A 418 9.66 -12.79 7.04
N PHE A 419 10.24 -13.50 6.07
CA PHE A 419 11.08 -13.00 4.99
C PHE A 419 10.57 -13.54 3.64
N PRO A 420 9.47 -12.98 3.09
CA PRO A 420 8.90 -13.45 1.83
C PRO A 420 9.90 -13.40 0.68
N LEU A 421 9.84 -14.39 -0.21
CA LEU A 421 10.63 -14.38 -1.43
C LEU A 421 10.28 -13.16 -2.28
N ARG A 422 11.30 -12.56 -2.89
CA ARG A 422 11.14 -11.47 -3.83
C ARG A 422 10.75 -12.02 -5.18
N GLU A 423 9.62 -11.56 -5.71
CA GLU A 423 9.17 -11.89 -7.06
C GLU A 423 9.96 -11.12 -8.13
N ASP A 424 10.57 -9.99 -7.75
CA ASP A 424 11.40 -9.21 -8.65
C ASP A 424 12.77 -9.87 -8.86
N GLY A 425 12.97 -10.35 -10.09
CA GLY A 425 14.25 -10.77 -10.62
C GLY A 425 14.61 -12.25 -10.51
N PRO A 426 15.75 -12.69 -11.09
CA PRO A 426 16.27 -14.03 -10.89
C PRO A 426 16.88 -14.19 -9.49
N GLY A 427 17.17 -15.44 -9.10
CA GLY A 427 17.85 -15.75 -7.84
C GLY A 427 16.94 -15.89 -6.63
N ILE A 428 17.47 -16.55 -5.61
CA ILE A 428 16.81 -16.71 -4.31
C ILE A 428 17.09 -15.48 -3.43
N HIS A 429 16.09 -14.63 -3.29
CA HIS A 429 16.13 -13.39 -2.52
C HIS A 429 14.88 -13.22 -1.68
N VAL A 430 15.01 -12.55 -0.54
CA VAL A 430 13.89 -12.27 0.38
C VAL A 430 13.76 -10.78 0.69
N SER A 431 12.57 -10.36 1.13
CA SER A 431 12.38 -9.03 1.74
C SER A 431 13.24 -8.88 3.00
N CYS A 432 13.73 -7.66 3.26
CA CYS A 432 14.50 -7.34 4.47
C CYS A 432 13.62 -6.94 5.66
N ASP A 433 12.31 -6.83 5.49
CA ASP A 433 11.45 -6.22 6.51
C ASP A 433 11.33 -7.05 7.79
N GLY A 434 11.47 -8.38 7.68
CA GLY A 434 11.43 -9.28 8.84
C GLY A 434 12.44 -8.91 9.93
N TRP A 435 13.57 -8.28 9.55
CA TRP A 435 14.55 -7.78 10.50
C TRP A 435 14.01 -6.65 11.37
N ASN A 436 13.17 -5.77 10.81
CA ASN A 436 12.55 -4.69 11.57
C ASN A 436 11.54 -5.24 12.58
N ILE A 437 10.80 -6.29 12.22
CA ILE A 437 9.82 -6.95 13.11
C ILE A 437 10.53 -7.67 14.26
N ILE A 438 11.60 -8.42 13.97
CA ILE A 438 12.43 -9.03 15.02
C ILE A 438 12.96 -7.93 15.94
N ARG A 439 13.47 -6.83 15.38
CA ARG A 439 13.94 -5.68 16.16
C ARG A 439 12.85 -5.10 17.05
N TYR A 440 11.64 -4.93 16.53
CA TYR A 440 10.49 -4.45 17.31
C TYR A 440 10.27 -5.33 18.55
N TYR A 441 10.25 -6.64 18.39
CA TYR A 441 10.06 -7.57 19.51
C TYR A 441 11.29 -7.74 20.41
N LEU A 442 12.48 -7.30 20.00
CA LEU A 442 13.61 -7.18 20.95
C LEU A 442 13.37 -6.08 21.99
N HIS A 443 12.51 -5.11 21.71
CA HIS A 443 12.03 -4.11 22.68
C HIS A 443 10.79 -4.58 23.45
N HIS A 444 9.95 -5.42 22.84
CA HIS A 444 8.61 -5.76 23.36
C HIS A 444 8.35 -7.27 23.56
N SER A 445 9.38 -8.10 23.70
CA SER A 445 9.28 -9.58 23.69
C SER A 445 8.30 -10.15 24.71
N ASP A 446 8.14 -9.45 25.83
CA ASP A 446 7.37 -9.90 26.99
C ASP A 446 5.91 -9.39 26.98
N ALA A 447 5.53 -8.58 25.99
CA ALA A 447 4.24 -7.89 25.97
C ALA A 447 3.34 -8.40 24.83
N PHE A 448 2.13 -8.87 25.21
CA PHE A 448 0.99 -9.27 24.36
C PHE A 448 1.14 -10.57 23.54
N GLU A 449 0.05 -11.34 23.45
CA GLU A 449 -0.07 -12.49 22.54
C GLU A 449 -0.86 -12.06 21.28
N PRO A 450 -0.28 -12.20 20.08
CA PRO A 450 -1.03 -12.03 18.84
C PRO A 450 -2.22 -13.01 18.81
N PRO A 451 -3.35 -12.65 18.19
CA PRO A 451 -4.45 -13.59 17.97
C PRO A 451 -3.92 -14.89 17.33
N SER A 452 -4.29 -16.03 17.90
CA SER A 452 -3.80 -17.36 17.51
C SER A 452 -4.36 -17.88 16.19
N ASP A 453 -5.26 -17.13 15.54
CA ASP A 453 -6.11 -17.71 14.50
C ASP A 453 -5.76 -17.15 13.12
N GLY A 454 -5.38 -18.07 12.25
CA GLY A 454 -5.24 -17.86 10.82
C GLY A 454 -3.79 -17.87 10.35
N ARG A 455 -3.26 -19.06 10.03
CA ARG A 455 -2.41 -19.14 8.84
C ARG A 455 -3.29 -18.60 7.71
N LEU A 456 -3.01 -17.39 7.23
CA LEU A 456 -3.56 -16.95 5.95
C LEU A 456 -3.14 -18.03 4.97
N ALA A 457 -4.11 -18.76 4.42
CA ALA A 457 -3.85 -19.71 3.36
C ALA A 457 -3.10 -18.94 2.29
N THR A 458 -1.82 -19.23 2.12
CA THR A 458 -1.04 -18.77 0.98
C THR A 458 -1.62 -19.48 -0.24
N ALA A 459 -2.76 -18.99 -0.71
CA ALA A 459 -3.29 -19.29 -2.01
C ALA A 459 -2.37 -18.61 -3.01
N THR A 460 -1.49 -19.38 -3.62
CA THR A 460 -1.15 -19.37 -5.05
C THR A 460 -0.05 -20.40 -5.29
N ASN A 461 -0.06 -21.00 -6.48
CA ASN A 461 0.89 -22.00 -6.98
C ASN A 461 2.30 -21.89 -6.37
N PRO A 462 2.97 -23.02 -6.08
CA PRO A 462 4.32 -23.00 -5.53
C PRO A 462 5.20 -22.13 -6.44
N ASP A 463 5.73 -21.05 -5.87
CA ASP A 463 6.64 -20.13 -6.56
C ASP A 463 7.71 -20.99 -7.25
N SER A 464 7.91 -20.73 -8.55
CA SER A 464 8.92 -21.42 -9.36
C SER A 464 10.30 -21.42 -8.69
N LYS A 465 10.64 -20.34 -7.97
CA LYS A 465 11.89 -20.22 -7.20
C LYS A 465 11.91 -21.14 -5.99
N LEU A 466 10.81 -21.23 -5.25
CA LEU A 466 10.69 -22.11 -4.10
C LEU A 466 10.79 -23.58 -4.52
N THR A 467 10.10 -23.95 -5.60
CA THR A 467 10.15 -25.29 -6.18
C THR A 467 11.59 -25.64 -6.59
N MET A 468 12.27 -24.72 -7.27
CA MET A 468 13.66 -24.89 -7.68
C MET A 468 14.60 -25.07 -6.48
N LEU A 469 14.49 -24.21 -5.47
CA LEU A 469 15.27 -24.30 -4.24
C LEU A 469 15.07 -25.65 -3.54
N GLN A 470 13.82 -26.08 -3.36
CA GLN A 470 13.48 -27.34 -2.70
C GLN A 470 14.01 -28.55 -3.49
N TYR A 471 13.89 -28.53 -4.82
CA TYR A 471 14.43 -29.59 -5.69
C TYR A 471 15.94 -29.76 -5.52
N TYR A 472 16.71 -28.70 -5.74
CA TYR A 472 18.17 -28.79 -5.67
C TYR A 472 18.64 -29.14 -4.26
N ALA A 473 17.99 -28.58 -3.22
CA ALA A 473 18.29 -28.95 -1.85
C ALA A 473 18.04 -30.44 -1.60
N LEU A 474 16.90 -30.98 -2.07
CA LEU A 474 16.51 -32.38 -1.83
C LEU A 474 17.46 -33.36 -2.50
N ILE A 475 17.77 -33.17 -3.79
CA ILE A 475 18.66 -34.07 -4.52
C ILE A 475 20.07 -34.08 -3.91
N ILE A 476 20.59 -32.91 -3.53
CA ILE A 476 21.87 -32.82 -2.82
C ILE A 476 21.84 -33.58 -1.49
N PHE A 477 20.75 -33.43 -0.73
CA PHE A 477 20.58 -34.10 0.55
C PHE A 477 20.54 -35.62 0.40
N GLN A 478 19.69 -36.13 -0.51
CA GLN A 478 19.51 -37.55 -0.75
C GLN A 478 20.79 -38.21 -1.27
N HIS A 479 21.47 -37.59 -2.23
CA HIS A 479 22.75 -38.09 -2.75
C HIS A 479 23.81 -38.18 -1.64
N TYR A 480 23.99 -37.11 -0.86
CA TYR A 480 25.00 -37.12 0.21
C TYR A 480 24.64 -38.12 1.33
N GLN A 481 23.35 -38.21 1.70
CA GLN A 481 22.88 -39.18 2.69
C GLN A 481 23.15 -40.62 2.22
N GLY A 482 22.89 -40.93 0.95
CA GLY A 482 23.17 -42.24 0.36
C GLY A 482 24.66 -42.60 0.35
N GLU A 483 25.54 -41.66 0.01
CA GLU A 483 26.98 -41.94 -0.07
C GLU A 483 27.69 -41.99 1.29
N ARG A 484 27.31 -41.09 2.22
CA ARG A 484 28.12 -40.79 3.42
C ARG A 484 27.38 -40.88 4.74
N GLY A 485 26.06 -41.02 4.70
CA GLY A 485 25.20 -41.07 5.87
C GLY A 485 24.88 -39.71 6.49
N LEU A 486 23.81 -39.72 7.31
CA LEU A 486 23.23 -38.54 7.96
C LEU A 486 24.21 -37.84 8.91
N ASP A 487 25.00 -38.60 9.68
CA ASP A 487 25.92 -38.05 10.69
C ASP A 487 27.03 -37.21 10.05
N ARG A 488 27.58 -37.68 8.92
CA ARG A 488 28.57 -36.91 8.16
C ARG A 488 27.93 -35.70 7.51
N PHE A 489 26.70 -35.80 7.01
CA PHE A 489 25.99 -34.66 6.46
C PHE A 489 25.86 -33.55 7.51
N ARG A 490 25.40 -33.88 8.73
CA ARG A 490 25.29 -32.91 9.84
C ARG A 490 26.63 -32.24 10.15
N LYS A 491 27.72 -33.02 10.27
CA LYS A 491 29.04 -32.49 10.65
C LYS A 491 29.72 -31.71 9.51
N GLU A 492 29.67 -32.21 8.30
CA GLU A 492 30.40 -31.67 7.15
C GLU A 492 29.61 -30.65 6.35
N ALA A 493 28.33 -30.88 6.06
CA ALA A 493 27.52 -29.96 5.26
C ALA A 493 27.06 -28.76 6.10
N LEU A 494 26.26 -28.99 7.15
CA LEU A 494 25.74 -27.89 7.98
C LEU A 494 26.86 -27.10 8.67
N GLY A 495 27.91 -27.78 9.12
CA GLY A 495 29.09 -27.15 9.74
C GLY A 495 29.87 -26.24 8.80
N ARG A 496 29.99 -26.59 7.51
CA ARG A 496 30.71 -25.78 6.51
C ARG A 496 29.90 -24.58 6.03
N LEU A 497 28.58 -24.73 5.88
CA LEU A 497 27.69 -23.63 5.48
C LEU A 497 27.70 -22.47 6.49
N GLY A 498 28.06 -22.73 7.74
CA GLY A 498 28.24 -21.69 8.76
C GLY A 498 29.51 -20.82 8.60
N ARG A 499 30.46 -21.20 7.73
CA ARG A 499 31.74 -20.50 7.53
C ARG A 499 31.79 -19.80 6.16
N SER A 500 32.01 -18.48 6.17
CA SER A 500 32.05 -17.64 4.97
C SER A 500 33.01 -18.18 3.90
N GLY A 501 32.56 -18.22 2.64
CA GLY A 501 33.35 -18.64 1.47
C GLY A 501 33.46 -20.16 1.24
N SER A 502 33.49 -20.97 2.30
CA SER A 502 33.60 -22.44 2.15
C SER A 502 32.33 -23.10 1.62
N GLY A 503 31.16 -22.55 1.98
CA GLY A 503 29.85 -23.06 1.54
C GLY A 503 29.66 -23.00 0.01
N ILE A 504 30.08 -21.92 -0.64
CA ILE A 504 29.92 -21.75 -2.10
C ILE A 504 30.74 -22.79 -2.86
N ARG A 505 32.01 -22.95 -2.50
CA ARG A 505 32.90 -23.93 -3.14
C ARG A 505 32.39 -25.35 -2.93
N TRP A 506 31.86 -25.64 -1.74
CA TRP A 506 31.26 -26.94 -1.46
C TRP A 506 30.00 -27.17 -2.30
N LEU A 507 29.08 -26.19 -2.37
CA LEU A 507 27.85 -26.30 -3.13
C LEU A 507 28.12 -26.45 -4.65
N ARG A 508 29.08 -25.70 -5.20
CA ARG A 508 29.56 -25.90 -6.58
C ARG A 508 30.08 -27.32 -6.78
N GLY A 509 30.82 -27.85 -5.81
CA GLY A 509 31.27 -29.23 -5.82
C GLY A 509 30.11 -30.23 -5.90
N GLN A 510 29.03 -30.02 -5.12
CA GLN A 510 27.83 -30.85 -5.20
C GLN A 510 27.15 -30.74 -6.56
N PHE A 511 27.04 -29.52 -7.11
CA PHE A 511 26.49 -29.30 -8.45
C PHE A 511 27.27 -30.04 -9.54
N LEU A 512 28.59 -30.10 -9.42
CA LEU A 512 29.44 -30.82 -10.37
C LEU A 512 29.24 -32.33 -10.30
N VAL A 513 29.20 -32.90 -9.09
CA VAL A 513 28.94 -34.33 -8.90
C VAL A 513 27.56 -34.70 -9.45
N LEU A 514 26.53 -33.94 -9.06
CA LEU A 514 25.16 -34.23 -9.48
C LEU A 514 24.92 -33.89 -10.95
N GLY A 515 25.71 -33.02 -11.57
CA GLY A 515 25.69 -32.78 -13.02
C GLY A 515 26.09 -34.01 -13.85
N GLU A 516 26.76 -35.00 -13.24
CA GLU A 516 27.09 -36.30 -13.84
C GLU A 516 25.92 -37.29 -13.77
N GLU A 517 24.94 -37.06 -12.90
CA GLU A 517 23.84 -37.98 -12.58
C GLU A 517 22.48 -37.45 -13.05
N ASP A 518 22.20 -36.16 -12.82
CA ASP A 518 20.91 -35.51 -12.99
C ASP A 518 20.97 -34.38 -14.04
N SER A 519 20.09 -34.45 -15.04
CA SER A 519 20.02 -33.50 -16.17
C SER A 519 19.54 -32.10 -15.78
N ASN A 520 19.01 -31.93 -14.57
CA ASN A 520 18.59 -30.63 -14.06
C ASN A 520 19.76 -29.86 -13.41
N PHE A 521 20.90 -30.50 -13.11
CA PHE A 521 22.09 -29.83 -12.58
C PHE A 521 22.91 -29.19 -13.69
N THR A 522 22.39 -28.08 -14.22
CA THR A 522 22.99 -27.29 -15.30
C THR A 522 23.48 -25.94 -14.79
N TYR A 523 24.31 -25.25 -15.59
CA TYR A 523 24.69 -23.88 -15.25
C TYR A 523 23.48 -22.92 -15.32
N GLY A 524 22.51 -23.17 -16.20
CA GLY A 524 21.27 -22.40 -16.23
C GLY A 524 20.45 -22.49 -14.94
N GLY A 525 20.37 -23.69 -14.35
CA GLY A 525 19.77 -23.88 -13.03
C GLY A 525 20.56 -23.21 -11.90
N TRP A 526 21.89 -23.34 -11.93
CA TRP A 526 22.78 -22.63 -11.01
C TRP A 526 22.58 -21.11 -11.06
N GLU A 527 22.50 -20.56 -12.27
CA GLU A 527 22.32 -19.13 -12.51
C GLU A 527 20.95 -18.64 -12.00
N ALA A 528 19.89 -19.40 -12.29
CA ALA A 528 18.53 -19.10 -11.83
C ALA A 528 18.40 -19.06 -10.30
N LEU A 529 19.21 -19.86 -9.59
CA LEU A 529 19.26 -19.85 -8.12
C LEU A 529 20.10 -18.70 -7.55
N CYS A 530 21.18 -18.30 -8.23
CA CYS A 530 22.26 -17.54 -7.60
C CYS A 530 22.44 -16.11 -8.09
N LYS A 531 22.00 -15.75 -9.30
CA LYS A 531 22.19 -14.40 -9.85
C LYS A 531 20.97 -13.52 -9.59
N ASN A 532 21.22 -12.26 -9.22
CA ASN A 532 20.20 -11.22 -9.15
C ASN A 532 19.96 -10.54 -10.51
N ASP A 533 19.07 -9.55 -10.57
CA ASP A 533 18.75 -8.76 -11.78
C ASP A 533 19.95 -8.07 -12.43
N ARG A 534 21.01 -7.83 -11.67
CA ARG A 534 22.24 -7.18 -12.15
C ARG A 534 23.28 -8.19 -12.61
N GLY A 535 22.91 -9.48 -12.71
CA GLY A 535 23.84 -10.56 -13.02
C GLY A 535 24.86 -10.87 -11.92
N GLN A 536 24.69 -10.30 -10.72
CA GLN A 536 25.61 -10.49 -9.60
C GLN A 536 25.23 -11.72 -8.77
N PHE A 537 26.23 -12.48 -8.34
CA PHE A 537 26.02 -13.64 -7.50
C PHE A 537 25.71 -13.26 -6.05
N VAL A 538 24.52 -13.64 -5.57
CA VAL A 538 24.08 -13.44 -4.18
C VAL A 538 23.73 -14.79 -3.56
N ILE A 539 24.78 -15.51 -3.15
CA ILE A 539 24.67 -16.91 -2.76
C ILE A 539 24.40 -17.09 -1.25
N SER A 540 24.58 -16.03 -0.45
CA SER A 540 24.43 -16.11 1.01
C SER A 540 23.00 -16.43 1.45
N GLU A 541 22.01 -15.98 0.70
CA GLU A 541 20.60 -16.26 0.96
C GLU A 541 20.26 -17.72 0.59
N LEU A 542 20.63 -18.15 -0.61
CA LEU A 542 20.49 -19.53 -1.07
C LEU A 542 21.09 -20.53 -0.08
N LEU A 543 22.34 -20.33 0.33
CA LEU A 543 23.01 -21.22 1.28
C LEU A 543 22.31 -21.25 2.63
N PHE A 544 21.78 -20.11 3.09
CA PHE A 544 21.05 -20.05 4.34
C PHE A 544 19.73 -20.83 4.26
N GLN A 545 18.96 -20.66 3.20
CA GLN A 545 17.69 -21.39 3.03
C GLN A 545 17.90 -22.89 2.81
N MET A 546 18.90 -23.30 2.01
CA MET A 546 19.26 -24.72 1.88
C MET A 546 19.68 -25.31 3.22
N ARG A 547 20.49 -24.59 4.01
CA ARG A 547 20.86 -25.01 5.37
C ARG A 547 19.63 -25.19 6.25
N LEU A 548 18.65 -24.30 6.13
CA LEU A 548 17.42 -24.37 6.92
C LEU A 548 16.57 -25.60 6.55
N LEU A 549 16.35 -25.83 5.25
CA LEU A 549 15.67 -27.02 4.73
C LEU A 549 16.35 -28.30 5.20
N TRP A 550 17.68 -28.38 5.06
CA TRP A 550 18.43 -29.54 5.50
C TRP A 550 18.40 -29.75 7.01
N SER A 551 18.38 -28.69 7.80
CA SER A 551 18.25 -28.79 9.27
C SER A 551 16.90 -29.37 9.66
N GLU A 552 15.85 -29.03 8.91
CA GLU A 552 14.51 -29.58 9.07
C GLU A 552 14.44 -31.05 8.65
N TRP A 553 14.97 -31.39 7.47
CA TRP A 553 14.93 -32.76 6.92
C TRP A 553 15.84 -33.75 7.65
N ILE A 554 16.85 -33.31 8.40
CA ILE A 554 17.63 -34.26 9.22
C ILE A 554 16.76 -34.96 10.28
N ARG A 555 15.60 -34.42 10.62
CA ARG A 555 14.65 -35.05 11.57
C ARG A 555 13.62 -35.98 10.91
N GLY A 556 13.48 -35.96 9.59
CA GLY A 556 12.39 -36.64 8.90
C GLY A 556 12.72 -36.91 7.44
N GLU A 557 11.71 -37.17 6.62
CA GLU A 557 11.92 -37.24 5.17
C GLU A 557 11.73 -35.84 4.56
N GLY A 558 12.59 -35.49 3.61
CA GLY A 558 12.36 -34.31 2.78
C GLY A 558 11.08 -34.49 1.94
N PRO A 559 10.35 -33.41 1.64
CA PRO A 559 9.16 -33.51 0.81
C PRO A 559 9.53 -34.02 -0.58
N ALA A 560 8.58 -34.66 -1.27
CA ALA A 560 8.76 -34.96 -2.69
C ALA A 560 8.95 -33.65 -3.47
N ALA A 561 10.07 -33.52 -4.19
CA ALA A 561 10.32 -32.36 -5.03
C ALA A 561 9.93 -32.64 -6.48
N VAL A 562 9.25 -31.67 -7.09
CA VAL A 562 8.98 -31.66 -8.53
C VAL A 562 10.20 -31.10 -9.26
N ALA A 563 10.64 -31.79 -10.31
CA ALA A 563 11.74 -31.33 -11.15
C ALA A 563 11.40 -29.96 -11.78
N PRO A 564 12.25 -28.93 -11.59
CA PRO A 564 12.00 -27.61 -12.15
C PRO A 564 12.30 -27.60 -13.65
N THR A 565 11.56 -26.78 -14.41
CA THR A 565 11.95 -26.45 -15.78
C THR A 565 13.11 -25.46 -15.73
N VAL A 566 14.32 -25.92 -16.01
CA VAL A 566 15.53 -25.09 -16.01
C VAL A 566 16.12 -24.90 -17.41
N PRO A 567 16.59 -23.68 -17.74
CA PRO A 567 17.26 -23.43 -19.01
C PRO A 567 18.49 -24.33 -19.18
N GLN A 568 18.57 -25.03 -20.30
CA GLN A 568 19.72 -25.86 -20.68
C GLN A 568 20.82 -24.98 -21.30
N LYS A 569 21.38 -24.06 -20.49
CA LYS A 569 22.48 -23.17 -20.89
C LYS A 569 23.77 -23.46 -20.14
N SER A 570 24.89 -23.37 -20.83
CA SER A 570 26.25 -23.53 -20.27
C SER A 570 26.80 -22.26 -19.61
N GLY A 571 26.29 -21.08 -20.01
CA GLY A 571 26.86 -19.78 -19.64
C GLY A 571 28.22 -19.48 -20.25
N LEU A 572 28.70 -20.32 -21.17
CA LEU A 572 29.95 -20.16 -21.91
C LEU A 572 29.69 -19.52 -23.28
N PRO A 573 30.69 -18.81 -23.85
CA PRO A 573 30.65 -18.46 -25.26
C PRO A 573 30.49 -19.71 -26.14
N MET A 574 29.73 -19.59 -27.23
CA MET A 574 29.46 -20.72 -28.15
C MET A 574 30.73 -21.34 -28.74
N SER A 575 31.81 -20.57 -28.90
CA SER A 575 33.11 -21.06 -29.34
C SER A 575 33.73 -22.02 -28.33
N VAL A 576 33.76 -21.62 -27.05
CA VAL A 576 34.28 -22.43 -25.93
C VAL A 576 33.45 -23.70 -25.74
N GLU A 577 32.11 -23.57 -25.69
CA GLU A 577 31.24 -24.72 -25.49
C GLU A 577 31.39 -25.77 -26.60
N ARG A 578 31.38 -25.32 -27.87
CA ARG A 578 31.57 -26.21 -29.01
C ARG A 578 32.90 -26.95 -28.92
N ARG A 579 33.97 -26.24 -28.53
CA ARG A 579 35.29 -26.84 -28.40
C ARG A 579 35.34 -27.87 -27.28
N LEU A 580 34.73 -27.61 -26.12
CA LEU A 580 34.61 -28.59 -25.05
C LEU A 580 33.88 -29.86 -25.49
N ARG A 581 32.79 -29.71 -26.26
CA ARG A 581 32.06 -30.83 -26.86
C ARG A 581 32.95 -31.65 -27.79
N THR A 582 33.70 -31.00 -28.68
CA THR A 582 34.65 -31.68 -29.57
C THR A 582 35.73 -32.43 -28.79
N THR A 583 36.35 -31.78 -27.79
CA THR A 583 37.38 -32.40 -26.95
C THR A 583 36.83 -33.60 -26.18
N PHE A 584 35.61 -33.49 -25.65
CA PHE A 584 34.91 -34.60 -25.00
C PHE A 584 34.70 -35.77 -25.98
N SER A 585 34.08 -35.53 -27.13
CA SER A 585 33.78 -36.57 -28.12
C SER A 585 35.05 -37.28 -28.61
N GLN A 586 36.10 -36.53 -28.97
CA GLN A 586 37.38 -37.10 -29.40
C GLN A 586 38.04 -37.93 -28.30
N TYR A 587 37.92 -37.51 -27.04
CA TYR A 587 38.48 -38.26 -25.92
C TYR A 587 37.72 -39.58 -25.74
N VAL A 588 36.38 -39.52 -25.70
CA VAL A 588 35.52 -40.69 -25.51
C VAL A 588 35.69 -41.69 -26.65
N GLU A 589 35.77 -41.23 -27.90
CA GLU A 589 36.02 -42.08 -29.07
C GLU A 589 37.36 -42.82 -28.97
N ARG A 590 38.42 -42.14 -28.51
CA ARG A 590 39.78 -42.72 -28.44
C ARG A 590 40.04 -43.57 -27.20
N ARG A 591 39.42 -43.25 -26.06
CA ARG A 591 39.79 -43.79 -24.74
C ARG A 591 38.61 -44.44 -24.01
N GLY A 592 37.39 -44.23 -24.46
CA GLY A 592 36.16 -44.69 -23.80
C GLY A 592 35.65 -43.74 -22.72
N LEU A 593 34.35 -43.85 -22.44
CA LEU A 593 33.62 -43.01 -21.50
C LEU A 593 34.11 -43.18 -20.05
N ASP A 594 34.41 -44.42 -19.62
CA ASP A 594 34.94 -44.72 -18.28
C ASP A 594 36.32 -44.11 -18.01
N ARG A 595 37.17 -44.03 -19.05
CA ARG A 595 38.46 -43.36 -18.95
C ARG A 595 38.27 -41.86 -18.85
N PHE A 596 37.32 -41.28 -19.57
CA PHE A 596 37.04 -39.85 -19.45
C PHE A 596 36.63 -39.47 -18.02
N HIS A 597 35.72 -40.23 -17.42
CA HIS A 597 35.31 -39.99 -16.03
C HIS A 597 36.50 -40.07 -15.06
N ARG A 598 37.33 -41.11 -15.15
CA ARG A 598 38.50 -41.30 -14.27
C ARG A 598 39.63 -40.29 -14.50
N ASP A 599 40.00 -40.07 -15.76
CA ASP A 599 41.18 -39.29 -16.13
C ASP A 599 40.91 -37.78 -16.22
N VAL A 600 39.64 -37.37 -16.30
CA VAL A 600 39.25 -35.96 -16.42
C VAL A 600 38.35 -35.53 -15.25
N LEU A 601 37.13 -36.05 -15.14
CA LEU A 601 36.15 -35.55 -14.16
C LEU A 601 36.59 -35.78 -12.71
N LEU A 602 37.02 -37.00 -12.34
CA LEU A 602 37.52 -37.27 -10.99
C LEU A 602 38.78 -36.45 -10.64
N ARG A 603 39.64 -36.20 -11.62
CA ARG A 603 40.86 -35.40 -11.43
C ARG A 603 40.56 -33.90 -11.32
N LEU A 604 39.56 -33.39 -12.04
CA LEU A 604 39.02 -32.04 -11.86
C LEU A 604 38.38 -31.90 -10.47
N ARG A 605 37.62 -32.90 -10.01
CA ARG A 605 37.01 -32.94 -8.66
C ARG A 605 38.06 -32.89 -7.56
N ARG A 606 39.16 -33.64 -7.72
CA ARG A 606 40.33 -33.65 -6.82
C ARG A 606 41.23 -32.42 -6.96
N ARG A 607 40.96 -31.53 -7.93
CA ARG A 607 41.74 -30.33 -8.27
C ARG A 607 43.16 -30.64 -8.76
N GLU A 608 43.38 -31.84 -9.27
CA GLU A 608 44.62 -32.19 -9.98
C GLU A 608 44.64 -31.57 -11.39
N LEU A 609 43.45 -31.33 -11.95
CA LEU A 609 43.24 -30.57 -13.17
C LEU A 609 42.53 -29.25 -12.82
N GLY A 610 42.75 -28.23 -13.65
CA GLY A 610 42.19 -26.89 -13.43
C GLY A 610 42.30 -26.02 -14.67
N ILE A 611 42.37 -24.70 -14.46
CA ILE A 611 42.29 -23.72 -15.55
C ILE A 611 43.39 -23.90 -16.62
N LEU A 612 44.60 -24.26 -16.21
CA LEU A 612 45.72 -24.54 -17.13
C LEU A 612 45.52 -25.80 -17.98
N TRP A 613 44.76 -26.77 -17.47
CA TRP A 613 44.40 -27.93 -18.28
C TRP A 613 43.43 -27.53 -19.38
N PHE A 614 42.39 -26.74 -19.04
CA PHE A 614 41.45 -26.21 -20.03
C PHE A 614 42.13 -25.32 -21.07
N LYS A 615 43.02 -24.40 -20.66
CA LYS A 615 43.83 -23.58 -21.58
C LYS A 615 44.50 -24.47 -22.63
N ARG A 616 45.24 -25.49 -22.18
CA ARG A 616 45.92 -26.44 -23.08
C ARG A 616 44.98 -27.21 -24.00
N GLN A 617 43.78 -27.59 -23.56
CA GLN A 617 42.84 -28.32 -24.43
C GLN A 617 42.20 -27.39 -25.48
N LEU A 618 41.91 -26.15 -25.10
CA LEU A 618 41.14 -25.22 -25.91
C LEU A 618 42.01 -24.43 -26.91
N THR A 619 43.29 -24.21 -26.61
CA THR A 619 44.23 -23.51 -27.49
C THR A 619 45.10 -24.43 -28.36
N ARG A 620 45.10 -25.75 -28.12
CA ARG A 620 45.90 -26.71 -28.91
C ARG A 620 45.40 -26.75 -30.35
N LYS A 621 46.30 -26.52 -31.32
CA LYS A 621 46.04 -26.72 -32.75
C LYS A 621 45.64 -28.18 -32.99
N GLU A 622 44.47 -28.39 -33.63
CA GLU A 622 44.06 -29.72 -34.09
C GLU A 622 44.89 -30.14 -35.32
N ASP A 623 44.96 -31.44 -35.55
CA ASP A 623 45.47 -32.01 -36.80
C ASP A 623 44.62 -31.50 -37.98
N GLU A 624 45.23 -31.36 -39.16
CA GLU A 624 44.88 -30.50 -40.32
C GLU A 624 43.48 -30.65 -41.00
N GLY A 625 42.44 -31.15 -40.32
CA GLY A 625 41.09 -31.37 -40.89
C GLY A 625 39.95 -30.54 -40.27
N SER A 626 40.18 -29.75 -39.21
CA SER A 626 39.12 -29.03 -38.51
C SER A 626 38.92 -27.62 -39.06
N THR A 627 37.73 -27.31 -39.57
CA THR A 627 37.38 -26.02 -40.17
C THR A 627 37.23 -24.86 -39.17
N LYS A 628 37.44 -25.10 -37.87
CA LYS A 628 37.40 -24.06 -36.83
C LYS A 628 38.69 -24.09 -36.02
N GLY A 629 39.45 -23.00 -36.12
CA GLY A 629 40.73 -22.83 -35.43
C GLY A 629 40.62 -22.88 -33.89
N PRO A 630 41.74 -23.15 -33.19
CA PRO A 630 41.80 -23.09 -31.74
C PRO A 630 41.48 -21.69 -31.22
N ILE A 631 41.03 -21.60 -29.96
CA ILE A 631 40.89 -20.31 -29.28
C ILE A 631 42.28 -19.70 -29.14
N SER A 632 42.45 -18.42 -29.48
CA SER A 632 43.74 -17.76 -29.34
C SER A 632 44.12 -17.59 -27.86
N GLU A 633 45.40 -17.37 -27.55
CA GLU A 633 45.78 -17.12 -26.16
C GLU A 633 45.14 -15.83 -25.62
N ASP A 634 45.02 -14.79 -26.45
CA ASP A 634 44.39 -13.52 -26.07
C ASP A 634 42.89 -13.70 -25.81
N GLU A 635 42.17 -14.41 -26.69
CA GLU A 635 40.76 -14.74 -26.50
C GLU A 635 40.52 -15.54 -25.21
N TRP A 636 41.47 -16.43 -24.85
CA TRP A 636 41.42 -17.17 -23.61
C TRP A 636 41.59 -16.26 -22.38
N GLU A 637 42.57 -15.37 -22.39
CA GLU A 637 42.80 -14.44 -21.27
C GLU A 637 41.63 -13.46 -21.10
N ASP A 638 40.99 -13.03 -22.19
CA ASP A 638 39.80 -12.19 -22.16
C ASP A 638 38.56 -12.97 -21.68
N PHE A 639 38.42 -14.24 -22.06
CA PHE A 639 37.35 -15.12 -21.57
C PHE A 639 37.39 -15.31 -20.04
N LEU A 640 38.56 -15.24 -19.42
CA LEU A 640 38.75 -15.32 -17.97
C LEU A 640 38.49 -14.02 -17.22
N LYS A 641 38.06 -12.96 -17.92
CA LYS A 641 37.67 -11.68 -17.35
C LYS A 641 36.17 -11.44 -17.51
N ASP A 642 35.58 -10.68 -16.58
CA ASP A 642 34.23 -10.15 -16.72
C ASP A 642 34.22 -8.87 -17.59
N GLU A 643 33.04 -8.27 -17.78
CA GLU A 643 32.89 -7.05 -18.58
C GLU A 643 33.67 -5.86 -18.02
N GLU A 644 33.98 -5.88 -16.72
CA GLU A 644 34.80 -4.86 -16.05
C GLU A 644 36.28 -5.24 -15.96
N GLY A 645 36.71 -6.30 -16.65
CA GLY A 645 38.10 -6.74 -16.71
C GLY A 645 38.61 -7.46 -15.46
N ARG A 646 37.74 -7.78 -14.49
CA ARG A 646 38.10 -8.52 -13.27
C ARG A 646 38.14 -10.01 -13.57
N SER A 647 39.05 -10.73 -12.92
CA SER A 647 39.15 -12.18 -13.13
C SER A 647 37.89 -12.92 -12.67
N CYS A 648 37.29 -13.68 -13.57
CA CYS A 648 36.18 -14.60 -13.30
C CYS A 648 36.61 -16.08 -13.46
N ALA A 649 37.91 -16.37 -13.37
CA ALA A 649 38.49 -17.68 -13.69
C ALA A 649 37.91 -18.85 -12.87
N GLU A 650 37.60 -18.66 -11.58
CA GLU A 650 36.95 -19.70 -10.76
C GLU A 650 35.54 -20.04 -11.27
N GLU A 651 34.80 -19.04 -11.77
CA GLU A 651 33.48 -19.25 -12.33
C GLU A 651 33.55 -19.94 -13.69
N ARG A 652 34.45 -19.49 -14.57
CA ARG A 652 34.69 -20.15 -15.87
C ARG A 652 35.12 -21.59 -15.67
N LEU A 653 35.99 -21.87 -14.71
CA LEU A 653 36.39 -23.23 -14.36
C LEU A 653 35.18 -24.08 -13.95
N PHE A 654 34.29 -23.54 -13.12
CA PHE A 654 33.06 -24.22 -12.73
C PHE A 654 32.14 -24.48 -13.93
N GLN A 655 31.91 -23.49 -14.79
CA GLN A 655 31.09 -23.64 -16.01
C GLN A 655 31.63 -24.73 -16.93
N MET A 656 32.93 -24.69 -17.26
CA MET A 656 33.53 -25.67 -18.16
C MET A 656 33.51 -27.09 -17.58
N HIS A 657 33.76 -27.23 -16.27
CA HIS A 657 33.65 -28.52 -15.59
C HIS A 657 32.21 -29.04 -15.60
N LEU A 658 31.23 -28.18 -15.32
CA LEU A 658 29.82 -28.58 -15.32
C LEU A 658 29.33 -28.99 -16.71
N VAL A 659 29.80 -28.32 -17.77
CA VAL A 659 29.53 -28.74 -19.15
C VAL A 659 30.07 -30.14 -19.43
N LEU A 660 31.31 -30.44 -19.03
CA LEU A 660 31.88 -31.78 -19.20
C LEU A 660 31.13 -32.85 -18.39
N ALA A 661 30.68 -32.51 -17.18
CA ALA A 661 29.85 -33.39 -16.34
C ALA A 661 28.51 -33.69 -17.01
N ASN A 662 27.82 -32.66 -17.53
CA ASN A 662 26.55 -32.84 -18.23
C ASN A 662 26.71 -33.61 -19.55
N LEU A 663 27.83 -33.44 -20.28
CA LEU A 663 28.13 -34.24 -21.48
C LEU A 663 28.36 -35.71 -21.15
N TYR A 664 29.11 -35.99 -20.08
CA TYR A 664 29.29 -37.34 -19.59
C TYR A 664 27.95 -37.99 -19.22
N GLN A 665 27.09 -37.27 -18.50
CA GLN A 665 25.75 -37.73 -18.13
C GLN A 665 24.89 -38.05 -19.35
N GLN A 666 24.90 -37.19 -20.36
CA GLN A 666 24.17 -37.40 -21.62
C GLN A 666 24.66 -38.65 -22.37
N ALA A 667 25.97 -38.92 -22.34
CA ALA A 667 26.56 -40.09 -23.00
C ALA A 667 26.41 -41.39 -22.18
N ASN A 668 26.24 -41.28 -20.86
CA ASN A 668 26.13 -42.42 -19.95
C ASN A 668 24.69 -42.92 -19.80
N LYS A 669 23.69 -42.14 -20.24
CA LYS A 669 22.30 -42.60 -20.29
C LYS A 669 22.12 -43.51 -21.51
N PRO A 670 21.66 -44.76 -21.31
CA PRO A 670 21.49 -45.74 -22.39
C PRO A 670 20.42 -45.34 -23.41
#